data_AF-A0A3D1VNC3-F1
#
_entry.id   AF-A0A3D1VNC3-F1
#
_cell.length_a   1.000
_cell.length_b   1.000
_cell.length_c   1.000
_cell.angle_alpha   90.00
_cell.angle_beta   90.00
_cell.angle_gamma   90.00
#
_symmetry.space_group_name_H-M   'P 1'
#
loop_
_entity.id
_entity.type
_entity.pdbx_description
1 polymer ?
#
loop_
_entity_poly.entity_id
_entity_poly.type
_entity_poly.pdbx_seq_one_letter_code
_entity_poly.pdbx_strand_id
1 'polypeptide(L)'
;MSVFFSKQWIRYRLLFAMVLALLLLLGVGIWITSSFYNEEEFSDQRIYISEIMLSNQSAYPYEDGNFYDWIELYNGTDEDVNLFRYGLSDNDASVKWRFPSGTVIKSGGYLVVFCDESLSNASGLRAPFGLSKKGKDTVILVNDGGFVVDRVATVACGNNQAYAYVEGKWVVTDQCTPGYANTSVGREAFLASFGGDTVDCNVKISEVAAKNLSCFLDENGHASDWIELYNAGESDADLTGCWLSNDAEHLFEWQIPSLILKPRERIVIFCSDSSSAGDNTKELHTAFRLKATYASVYLTTKRGTVIDMVTYANLPNGCAYALLEDGSYVSTPYITPGYPNTKQGYEDWCATTPYTAPKAAAIGVIISEIMASQSGTYPDGDGDYSDWIELMNITEKEISLEGFFLSDLESDLYQWKFPAVVLAPNSRLIVFASGKGNTGIQGNYALHTSFKLSSVTETVYVSSPSGQPVDVVTYRNLPKEYTLIRESKQDPGTVTRYPTPGYSNDAKGYAKFLEEREGQAKPSLVINEVMLANTSYLKQKGKYYDWIELLNDSGENINLSEYYLSDDQKDPFRYQLPNKTLKAGGMQVVIASGNVALTGTFPHAGFRLGLGEVLHLFRKDGTLVDSILLVEYPKGTSQGREQ
;
A
#
# COMPACT_ATOMS: atom_id res chain seq x y z
N MET A 1 92.72 -34.54 -31.70
CA MET A 1 91.62 -33.65 -31.26
C MET A 1 90.44 -34.45 -30.67
N SER A 2 90.67 -35.53 -29.89
CA SER A 2 89.59 -36.39 -29.36
C SER A 2 89.67 -36.70 -27.86
N VAL A 3 90.63 -36.14 -27.11
CA VAL A 3 90.79 -36.40 -25.67
C VAL A 3 90.30 -35.22 -24.80
N PHE A 4 89.99 -34.07 -25.40
CA PHE A 4 89.44 -32.91 -24.68
C PHE A 4 87.91 -32.90 -24.55
N PHE A 5 87.18 -33.61 -25.40
CA PHE A 5 85.71 -33.63 -25.37
C PHE A 5 85.11 -34.60 -24.33
N SER A 6 85.85 -35.62 -23.86
CA SER A 6 85.30 -36.62 -22.92
C SER A 6 85.25 -36.13 -21.47
N LYS A 7 86.23 -35.32 -21.02
CA LYS A 7 86.26 -34.81 -19.63
C LYS A 7 85.24 -33.70 -19.39
N GLN A 8 84.93 -32.89 -20.40
CA GLN A 8 83.93 -31.82 -20.28
C GLN A 8 82.50 -32.41 -20.23
N TRP A 9 82.19 -33.40 -21.08
CA TRP A 9 80.89 -34.08 -21.09
C TRP A 9 80.60 -34.84 -19.78
N ILE A 10 81.61 -35.46 -19.16
CA ILE A 10 81.46 -36.13 -17.86
C ILE A 10 81.18 -35.10 -16.75
N ARG A 11 81.82 -33.93 -16.78
CA ARG A 11 81.57 -32.84 -15.83
C ARG A 11 80.16 -32.28 -15.96
N TYR A 12 79.63 -32.10 -17.17
CA TYR A 12 78.24 -31.67 -17.37
C TYR A 12 77.23 -32.72 -16.89
N ARG A 13 77.51 -34.02 -17.06
CA ARG A 13 76.65 -35.09 -16.51
C ARG A 13 76.65 -35.13 -14.99
N LEU A 14 77.81 -34.95 -14.35
CA LEU A 14 77.91 -34.87 -12.89
C LEU A 14 77.23 -33.62 -12.34
N LEU A 15 77.40 -32.47 -12.99
CA LEU A 15 76.74 -31.23 -12.58
C LEU A 15 75.22 -31.33 -12.76
N PHE A 16 74.75 -31.90 -13.88
CA PHE A 16 73.32 -32.13 -14.13
C PHE A 16 72.73 -33.13 -13.13
N ALA A 17 73.43 -34.22 -12.82
CA ALA A 17 72.99 -35.19 -11.81
C ALA A 17 72.96 -34.59 -10.39
N MET A 18 73.92 -33.73 -10.03
CA MET A 18 73.90 -33.02 -8.75
C MET A 18 72.76 -32.00 -8.67
N VAL A 19 72.46 -31.27 -9.74
CA VAL A 19 71.32 -30.34 -9.80
C VAL A 19 70.00 -31.10 -9.74
N LEU A 20 69.88 -32.25 -10.44
CA LEU A 20 68.69 -33.09 -10.36
C LEU A 20 68.50 -33.69 -8.96
N ALA A 21 69.60 -34.10 -8.30
CA ALA A 21 69.57 -34.58 -6.92
C ALA A 21 69.22 -33.46 -5.92
N LEU A 22 69.69 -32.23 -6.15
CA LEU A 22 69.32 -31.07 -5.32
C LEU A 22 67.85 -30.69 -5.51
N LEU A 23 67.32 -30.77 -6.74
CA LEU A 23 65.92 -30.54 -7.06
C LEU A 23 65.01 -31.65 -6.52
N LEU A 24 65.48 -32.91 -6.48
CA LEU A 24 64.81 -34.01 -5.81
C LEU A 24 64.84 -33.87 -4.28
N LEU A 25 65.94 -33.38 -3.70
CA LEU A 25 66.03 -33.12 -2.26
C LEU A 25 65.21 -31.89 -1.83
N LEU A 26 65.12 -30.85 -2.68
CA LEU A 26 64.21 -29.72 -2.49
C LEU A 26 62.75 -30.14 -2.71
N GLY A 27 62.48 -30.97 -3.71
CA GLY A 27 61.14 -31.52 -3.96
C GLY A 27 60.67 -32.44 -2.84
N VAL A 28 61.54 -33.31 -2.33
CA VAL A 28 61.30 -34.15 -1.15
C VAL A 28 61.27 -33.30 0.12
N GLY A 29 62.05 -32.23 0.23
CA GLY A 29 61.97 -31.27 1.33
C GLY A 29 60.65 -30.50 1.36
N ILE A 30 60.16 -30.05 0.20
CA ILE A 30 58.85 -29.39 0.03
C ILE A 30 57.72 -30.41 0.21
N TRP A 31 57.91 -31.66 -0.22
CA TRP A 31 56.98 -32.76 0.02
C TRP A 31 56.94 -33.16 1.50
N ILE A 32 58.07 -33.16 2.20
CA ILE A 32 58.17 -33.43 3.64
C ILE A 32 57.63 -32.25 4.47
N THR A 33 57.84 -30.98 4.06
CA THR A 33 57.21 -29.84 4.76
C THR A 33 55.71 -29.71 4.47
N SER A 34 55.21 -30.27 3.35
CA SER A 34 53.76 -30.36 3.07
C SER A 34 53.09 -31.62 3.62
N SER A 35 53.85 -32.69 3.89
CA SER A 35 53.34 -33.94 4.51
C SER A 35 53.51 -34.01 6.03
N PHE A 36 54.00 -32.94 6.67
CA PHE A 36 53.93 -32.73 8.12
C PHE A 36 52.81 -31.77 8.56
N TYR A 37 52.03 -31.20 7.64
CA TYR A 37 50.70 -30.71 7.99
C TYR A 37 49.75 -31.91 7.96
N ASN A 38 49.82 -32.72 9.02
CA ASN A 38 48.63 -33.47 9.38
C ASN A 38 47.53 -32.43 9.59
N GLU A 39 46.49 -32.50 8.77
CA GLU A 39 45.14 -32.12 9.18
C GLU A 39 44.77 -33.07 10.33
N GLU A 40 45.37 -32.85 11.51
CA GLU A 40 44.71 -33.28 12.73
C GLU A 40 43.43 -32.43 12.79
N GLU A 41 42.30 -33.12 12.66
CA GLU A 41 41.00 -32.61 13.08
C GLU A 41 41.20 -31.87 14.41
N PHE A 42 41.08 -30.54 14.39
CA PHE A 42 40.96 -29.70 15.57
C PHE A 42 39.59 -30.00 16.21
N SER A 43 39.42 -31.19 16.78
CA SER A 43 38.20 -31.61 17.48
C SER A 43 38.29 -31.40 18.99
N ASP A 44 39.22 -30.57 19.45
CA ASP A 44 39.36 -30.19 20.86
C ASP A 44 38.94 -28.72 20.97
N GLN A 45 37.62 -28.49 21.08
CA GLN A 45 37.00 -27.17 21.19
C GLN A 45 37.51 -26.43 22.43
N ARG A 46 38.56 -25.60 22.29
CA ARG A 46 39.08 -24.78 23.39
C ARG A 46 38.43 -23.42 23.43
N ILE A 47 38.90 -22.51 22.58
CA ILE A 47 38.32 -21.19 22.36
C ILE A 47 38.27 -21.01 20.86
N TYR A 48 37.13 -20.62 20.31
CA TYR A 48 36.99 -20.39 18.87
C TYR A 48 36.03 -19.24 18.59
N ILE A 49 36.08 -18.72 17.37
CA ILE A 49 35.19 -17.67 16.88
C ILE A 49 33.85 -18.33 16.55
N SER A 50 32.79 -17.96 17.27
CA SER A 50 31.46 -18.58 17.12
C SER A 50 30.57 -17.84 16.14
N GLU A 51 30.68 -16.51 16.07
CA GLU A 51 29.77 -15.68 15.29
C GLU A 51 30.44 -14.34 14.92
N ILE A 52 30.14 -13.82 13.73
CA ILE A 52 30.72 -12.58 13.20
C ILE A 52 29.64 -11.74 12.52
N MET A 53 29.49 -10.49 12.93
CA MET A 53 28.64 -9.49 12.27
C MET A 53 29.51 -8.49 11.50
N LEU A 54 29.38 -8.50 10.17
CA LEU A 54 30.22 -7.70 9.25
C LEU A 54 29.56 -6.39 8.81
N SER A 55 28.29 -6.20 9.16
CA SER A 55 27.55 -4.96 8.90
C SER A 55 26.38 -4.85 9.87
N ASN A 56 26.67 -4.41 11.09
CA ASN A 56 25.65 -4.18 12.10
C ASN A 56 25.01 -2.79 11.91
N GLN A 57 23.70 -2.76 11.67
CA GLN A 57 22.95 -1.50 11.54
C GLN A 57 21.82 -1.37 12.55
N SER A 58 21.25 -2.50 12.99
CA SER A 58 20.15 -2.52 13.96
C SER A 58 20.06 -3.83 14.76
N ALA A 59 21.02 -4.75 14.63
CA ALA A 59 20.92 -6.07 15.21
C ALA A 59 21.29 -6.08 16.71
N TYR A 60 22.41 -5.46 17.08
CA TYR A 60 22.89 -5.45 18.45
C TYR A 60 23.75 -4.20 18.76
N PRO A 61 23.23 -3.20 19.48
CA PRO A 61 23.98 -1.97 19.75
C PRO A 61 25.02 -2.17 20.85
N TYR A 62 26.07 -1.34 20.83
CA TYR A 62 26.96 -1.16 21.98
C TYR A 62 26.31 -0.30 23.07
N GLU A 63 26.92 -0.20 24.24
CA GLU A 63 26.39 0.54 25.41
C GLU A 63 26.15 2.03 25.14
N ASP A 64 26.80 2.60 24.12
CA ASP A 64 26.62 4.00 23.70
C ASP A 64 25.50 4.18 22.65
N GLY A 65 24.82 3.09 22.25
CA GLY A 65 23.76 3.09 21.25
C GLY A 65 24.25 2.95 19.80
N ASN A 66 25.56 2.99 19.54
CA ASN A 66 26.10 2.81 18.19
C ASN A 66 26.12 1.34 17.77
N PHE A 67 26.03 1.10 16.47
CA PHE A 67 26.17 -0.22 15.88
C PHE A 67 27.56 -0.38 15.28
N TYR A 68 28.35 -1.23 15.92
CA TYR A 68 29.64 -1.65 15.40
C TYR A 68 29.54 -3.08 14.89
N ASP A 69 30.38 -3.42 13.92
CA ASP A 69 30.68 -4.81 13.60
C ASP A 69 31.13 -5.53 14.88
N TRP A 70 30.98 -6.85 14.94
CA TRP A 70 31.43 -7.58 16.14
C TRP A 70 31.85 -9.00 15.82
N ILE A 71 32.71 -9.51 16.70
CA ILE A 71 33.24 -10.87 16.68
C ILE A 71 32.89 -11.49 18.02
N GLU A 72 32.28 -12.67 17.99
CA GLU A 72 31.99 -13.46 19.18
C GLU A 72 32.97 -14.62 19.31
N LEU A 73 33.45 -14.83 20.55
CA LEU A 73 34.23 -15.99 20.93
C LEU A 73 33.41 -16.90 21.86
N TYR A 74 33.57 -18.20 21.70
CA TYR A 74 33.03 -19.22 22.60
C TYR A 74 34.12 -20.01 23.29
N ASN A 75 33.92 -20.30 24.58
CA ASN A 75 34.75 -21.21 25.36
C ASN A 75 34.10 -22.60 25.47
N GLY A 76 34.63 -23.54 24.69
CA GLY A 76 34.19 -24.94 24.68
C GLY A 76 34.82 -25.81 25.78
N THR A 77 35.70 -25.25 26.61
CA THR A 77 36.33 -25.99 27.71
C THR A 77 35.43 -26.09 28.95
N ASP A 78 35.77 -27.01 29.85
CA ASP A 78 35.17 -27.18 31.17
C ASP A 78 35.74 -26.21 32.23
N GLU A 79 36.62 -25.28 31.85
CA GLU A 79 37.30 -24.35 32.74
C GLU A 79 37.13 -22.88 32.27
N ASP A 80 37.31 -21.95 33.20
CA ASP A 80 37.35 -20.52 32.88
C ASP A 80 38.64 -20.17 32.12
N VAL A 81 38.52 -19.49 30.98
CA VAL A 81 39.67 -19.10 30.16
C VAL A 81 39.95 -17.60 30.29
N ASN A 82 41.15 -17.27 30.78
CA ASN A 82 41.66 -15.91 30.82
C ASN A 82 42.28 -15.52 29.47
N LEU A 83 41.73 -14.47 28.86
CA LEU A 83 42.15 -13.97 27.56
C LEU A 83 43.19 -12.85 27.63
N PHE A 84 43.72 -12.50 28.81
CA PHE A 84 44.69 -11.42 28.91
C PHE A 84 45.84 -11.59 27.91
N ARG A 85 46.04 -10.58 27.06
CA ARG A 85 47.02 -10.54 25.95
C ARG A 85 46.75 -11.47 24.76
N TYR A 86 45.66 -12.25 24.74
CA TYR A 86 45.16 -12.77 23.47
C TYR A 86 44.91 -11.59 22.53
N GLY A 87 44.90 -11.85 21.22
CA GLY A 87 44.75 -10.82 20.21
C GLY A 87 43.76 -11.17 19.11
N LEU A 88 43.13 -10.12 18.56
CA LEU A 88 42.27 -10.19 17.38
C LEU A 88 42.84 -9.34 16.24
N SER A 89 42.56 -9.77 15.02
CA SER A 89 42.80 -9.02 13.79
C SER A 89 41.80 -9.43 12.71
N ASP A 90 41.56 -8.53 11.75
CA ASP A 90 40.80 -8.72 10.51
C ASP A 90 41.67 -9.27 9.35
N ASN A 91 42.96 -9.51 9.58
CA ASN A 91 43.87 -10.07 8.60
C ASN A 91 45.05 -10.82 9.24
N ASP A 92 45.71 -11.64 8.41
CA ASP A 92 46.83 -12.52 8.81
C ASP A 92 48.18 -11.81 9.02
N ALA A 93 48.30 -10.50 8.74
CA ALA A 93 49.61 -9.84 8.74
C ALA A 93 50.12 -9.52 10.15
N SER A 94 49.24 -9.15 11.07
CA SER A 94 49.61 -8.77 12.45
C SER A 94 48.41 -8.73 13.37
N VAL A 95 48.61 -9.01 14.66
CA VAL A 95 47.63 -8.76 15.72
C VAL A 95 47.37 -7.25 15.84
N LYS A 96 46.14 -6.82 15.57
CA LYS A 96 45.73 -5.40 15.64
C LYS A 96 45.26 -4.96 17.03
N TRP A 97 44.65 -5.87 17.78
CA TRP A 97 44.08 -5.58 19.09
C TRP A 97 44.40 -6.69 20.09
N ARG A 98 44.50 -6.35 21.38
CA ARG A 98 44.70 -7.32 22.46
C ARG A 98 43.70 -7.14 23.57
N PHE A 99 43.23 -8.26 24.11
CA PHE A 99 42.30 -8.30 25.22
C PHE A 99 42.90 -7.68 26.49
N PRO A 100 42.14 -6.82 27.20
CA PRO A 100 42.59 -6.18 28.42
C PRO A 100 42.71 -7.17 29.58
N SER A 101 43.45 -6.76 30.62
CA SER A 101 43.58 -7.54 31.86
C SER A 101 42.22 -7.78 32.50
N GLY A 102 41.99 -8.99 33.00
CA GLY A 102 40.73 -9.38 33.65
C GLY A 102 39.66 -9.91 32.71
N THR A 103 39.91 -9.98 31.40
CA THR A 103 38.98 -10.61 30.46
C THR A 103 38.98 -12.13 30.65
N VAL A 104 37.85 -12.69 31.05
CA VAL A 104 37.65 -14.12 31.26
C VAL A 104 36.37 -14.56 30.56
N ILE A 105 36.44 -15.64 29.77
CA ILE A 105 35.25 -16.34 29.29
C ILE A 105 35.02 -17.53 30.22
N LYS A 106 33.84 -17.60 30.84
CA LYS A 106 33.46 -18.74 31.69
C LYS A 106 33.41 -20.04 30.89
N SER A 107 33.55 -21.19 31.54
CA SER A 107 33.29 -22.48 30.87
C SER A 107 31.92 -22.47 30.20
N GLY A 108 31.86 -22.86 28.91
CA GLY A 108 30.65 -22.80 28.09
C GLY A 108 30.12 -21.39 27.79
N GLY A 109 30.89 -20.34 28.11
CA GLY A 109 30.48 -18.95 27.95
C GLY A 109 30.83 -18.36 26.58
N TYR A 110 30.21 -17.22 26.29
CA TYR A 110 30.40 -16.43 25.08
C TYR A 110 30.95 -15.04 25.43
N LEU A 111 31.70 -14.42 24.52
CA LEU A 111 32.23 -13.08 24.67
C LEU A 111 32.19 -12.33 23.34
N VAL A 112 31.48 -11.20 23.34
CA VAL A 112 31.39 -10.31 22.17
C VAL A 112 32.46 -9.23 22.25
N VAL A 113 33.17 -9.03 21.14
CA VAL A 113 34.10 -7.92 20.92
C VAL A 113 33.59 -7.07 19.77
N PHE A 114 33.29 -5.81 20.03
CA PHE A 114 32.88 -4.87 19.00
C PHE A 114 34.10 -4.34 18.22
N CYS A 115 33.91 -4.07 16.94
CA CYS A 115 34.91 -3.67 15.96
C CYS A 115 34.62 -2.22 15.55
N ASP A 116 35.31 -1.28 16.19
CA ASP A 116 35.09 0.15 16.07
C ASP A 116 36.31 0.81 15.42
N GLU A 117 36.27 0.96 14.09
CA GLU A 117 37.35 1.60 13.32
C GLU A 117 37.54 3.10 13.62
N SER A 118 36.60 3.74 14.33
CA SER A 118 36.73 5.14 14.72
C SER A 118 37.66 5.35 15.91
N LEU A 119 37.99 4.28 16.65
CA LEU A 119 38.86 4.37 17.82
C LEU A 119 40.32 4.63 17.44
N SER A 120 40.84 5.75 17.93
CA SER A 120 42.28 6.03 17.90
C SER A 120 43.09 5.16 18.86
N ASN A 121 42.47 4.65 19.93
CA ASN A 121 43.06 3.73 20.90
C ASN A 121 42.01 2.74 21.42
N ALA A 122 42.45 1.49 21.64
CA ALA A 122 41.62 0.44 22.20
C ALA A 122 41.12 0.80 23.62
N SER A 123 39.83 0.60 23.87
CA SER A 123 39.21 0.78 25.20
C SER A 123 38.10 -0.25 25.40
N GLY A 124 38.17 -1.00 26.51
CA GLY A 124 37.23 -2.09 26.79
C GLY A 124 37.32 -3.22 25.77
N LEU A 125 36.19 -3.90 25.51
CA LEU A 125 36.04 -4.94 24.49
C LEU A 125 35.67 -4.33 23.12
N ARG A 126 36.44 -3.31 22.72
CA ARG A 126 36.33 -2.68 21.40
C ARG A 126 37.68 -2.69 20.67
N ALA A 127 37.72 -3.40 19.55
CA ALA A 127 38.87 -3.50 18.68
C ALA A 127 38.89 -2.34 17.67
N PRO A 128 40.03 -1.63 17.47
CA PRO A 128 40.12 -0.44 16.62
C PRO A 128 40.28 -0.78 15.13
N PHE A 129 39.39 -1.61 14.60
CA PHE A 129 39.29 -1.96 13.18
C PHE A 129 37.83 -2.32 12.85
N GLY A 130 37.44 -2.20 11.59
CA GLY A 130 36.13 -2.61 11.08
C GLY A 130 36.22 -3.89 10.25
N LEU A 131 35.07 -4.42 9.84
CA LEU A 131 35.00 -5.60 8.97
C LEU A 131 34.33 -5.25 7.63
N SER A 132 34.76 -5.92 6.58
CA SER A 132 34.26 -5.72 5.23
C SER A 132 33.02 -6.57 5.02
N LYS A 133 31.87 -5.91 4.88
CA LYS A 133 30.62 -6.58 4.44
C LYS A 133 30.72 -7.38 3.14
N LYS A 134 31.78 -7.16 2.34
CA LYS A 134 32.06 -7.92 1.11
C LYS A 134 32.75 -9.26 1.36
N GLY A 135 33.04 -9.64 2.62
CA GLY A 135 33.65 -10.92 2.96
C GLY A 135 35.10 -11.04 2.49
N LYS A 136 35.89 -9.97 2.64
CA LYS A 136 37.28 -9.94 2.14
C LYS A 136 38.33 -10.09 3.24
N ASP A 137 37.87 -10.24 4.48
CA ASP A 137 38.72 -10.23 5.66
C ASP A 137 38.91 -11.65 6.17
N THR A 138 39.88 -11.80 7.07
CA THR A 138 40.10 -13.05 7.78
C THR A 138 40.25 -12.72 9.25
N VAL A 139 39.24 -13.08 10.03
CA VAL A 139 39.29 -12.88 11.48
C VAL A 139 40.22 -13.93 12.07
N ILE A 140 41.24 -13.48 12.79
CA ILE A 140 42.18 -14.36 13.49
C ILE A 140 42.17 -14.09 14.99
N LEU A 141 42.11 -15.18 15.76
CA LEU A 141 42.34 -15.19 17.19
C LEU A 141 43.74 -15.73 17.46
N VAL A 142 44.53 -15.01 18.24
CA VAL A 142 45.92 -15.35 18.56
C VAL A 142 46.08 -15.37 20.09
N ASN A 143 46.77 -16.37 20.64
CA ASN A 143 47.03 -16.42 22.09
C ASN A 143 48.15 -15.44 22.52
N ASP A 144 48.42 -15.38 23.82
CA ASP A 144 49.45 -14.52 24.41
C ASP A 144 50.87 -14.87 23.93
N GLY A 145 51.12 -16.13 23.61
CA GLY A 145 52.37 -16.64 23.01
C GLY A 145 52.54 -16.32 21.53
N GLY A 146 51.52 -15.78 20.86
CA GLY A 146 51.57 -15.42 19.43
C GLY A 146 51.15 -16.54 18.47
N PHE A 147 50.63 -17.66 18.96
CA PHE A 147 50.11 -18.75 18.12
C PHE A 147 48.66 -18.50 17.74
N VAL A 148 48.29 -18.80 16.50
CA VAL A 148 46.90 -18.74 16.02
C VAL A 148 46.10 -19.82 16.73
N VAL A 149 45.02 -19.39 17.39
CA VAL A 149 44.05 -20.25 18.08
C VAL A 149 42.93 -20.63 17.13
N ASP A 150 42.41 -19.64 16.39
CA ASP A 150 41.34 -19.84 15.41
C ASP A 150 41.43 -18.82 14.28
N ARG A 151 40.83 -19.17 13.13
CA ARG A 151 40.82 -18.37 11.92
C ARG A 151 39.55 -18.60 11.11
N VAL A 152 38.88 -17.51 10.77
CA VAL A 152 37.67 -17.54 9.95
C VAL A 152 37.83 -16.57 8.79
N ALA A 153 37.88 -17.10 7.57
CA ALA A 153 37.71 -16.30 6.36
C ALA A 153 36.24 -15.87 6.26
N THR A 154 36.00 -14.56 6.15
CA THR A 154 34.64 -14.02 6.11
C THR A 154 34.01 -14.21 4.73
N VAL A 155 32.68 -14.20 4.67
CA VAL A 155 31.91 -14.21 3.41
C VAL A 155 31.08 -12.94 3.30
N ALA A 156 30.59 -12.64 2.11
CA ALA A 156 29.73 -11.48 1.93
C ALA A 156 28.41 -11.69 2.70
N CYS A 157 28.07 -10.72 3.56
CA CYS A 157 26.83 -10.70 4.33
C CYS A 157 26.03 -9.45 3.98
N GLY A 158 24.71 -9.56 4.00
CA GLY A 158 23.81 -8.40 3.99
C GLY A 158 23.91 -7.60 5.29
N ASN A 159 23.24 -6.45 5.32
CA ASN A 159 23.10 -5.68 6.56
C ASN A 159 22.38 -6.56 7.60
N ASN A 160 22.84 -6.50 8.85
CA ASN A 160 22.33 -7.26 10.00
C ASN A 160 22.38 -8.80 9.88
N GLN A 161 23.09 -9.33 8.89
CA GLN A 161 23.30 -10.78 8.79
C GLN A 161 24.60 -11.17 9.48
N ALA A 162 24.50 -12.10 10.42
CA ALA A 162 25.64 -12.73 11.05
C ALA A 162 26.16 -13.89 10.19
N TYR A 163 27.47 -14.07 10.16
CA TYR A 163 28.11 -15.31 9.76
C TYR A 163 28.33 -16.11 11.03
N ALA A 164 27.59 -17.21 11.20
CA ALA A 164 27.51 -17.96 12.46
C ALA A 164 27.95 -19.42 12.26
N TYR A 165 28.64 -19.98 13.25
CA TYR A 165 29.02 -21.39 13.28
C TYR A 165 27.89 -22.23 13.90
N VAL A 166 27.21 -23.03 13.07
CA VAL A 166 26.02 -23.82 13.43
C VAL A 166 26.26 -25.28 13.02
N GLU A 167 26.18 -26.22 13.97
CA GLU A 167 26.28 -27.66 13.71
C GLU A 167 27.49 -28.07 12.84
N GLY A 168 28.65 -27.50 13.12
CA GLY A 168 29.89 -27.86 12.42
C GLY A 168 30.17 -27.09 11.12
N LYS A 169 29.27 -26.18 10.70
CA LYS A 169 29.39 -25.40 9.47
C LYS A 169 29.13 -23.92 9.72
N TRP A 170 29.79 -23.08 8.95
CA TRP A 170 29.48 -21.66 8.90
C TRP A 170 28.28 -21.38 8.00
N VAL A 171 27.35 -20.56 8.45
CA VAL A 171 26.14 -20.16 7.72
C VAL A 171 25.93 -18.65 7.85
N VAL A 172 25.41 -18.02 6.80
CA VAL A 172 24.91 -16.64 6.87
C VAL A 172 23.46 -16.70 7.35
N THR A 173 23.14 -15.95 8.40
CA THR A 173 21.83 -15.96 9.08
C THR A 173 21.40 -14.55 9.47
N ASP A 174 20.10 -14.29 9.49
CA ASP A 174 19.48 -13.09 10.08
C ASP A 174 19.17 -13.27 11.58
N GLN A 175 19.36 -14.48 12.11
CA GLN A 175 19.14 -14.84 13.51
C GLN A 175 20.44 -14.73 14.32
N CYS A 176 20.95 -13.51 14.54
CA CYS A 176 22.18 -13.36 15.32
C CYS A 176 21.97 -13.71 16.80
N THR A 177 23.01 -14.20 17.49
CA THR A 177 22.91 -14.61 18.90
C THR A 177 24.03 -14.08 19.81
N PRO A 178 24.39 -12.79 19.75
CA PRO A 178 25.53 -12.28 20.52
C PRO A 178 25.35 -12.47 22.03
N GLY A 179 26.33 -13.11 22.64
CA GLY A 179 26.36 -13.55 24.04
C GLY A 179 25.78 -14.95 24.28
N TYR A 180 25.30 -15.66 23.25
CA TYR A 180 24.52 -16.89 23.37
C TYR A 180 24.88 -17.92 22.29
N ALA A 181 24.41 -19.15 22.46
CA ALA A 181 24.64 -20.21 21.48
C ALA A 181 23.89 -19.95 20.16
N ASN A 182 24.53 -20.19 19.01
CA ASN A 182 23.94 -20.15 17.67
C ASN A 182 22.88 -21.25 17.42
N THR A 183 21.83 -21.24 18.23
CA THR A 183 20.73 -22.22 18.26
C THR A 183 19.43 -21.45 18.47
N SER A 184 18.29 -22.08 18.18
CA SER A 184 16.98 -21.46 18.46
C SER A 184 16.82 -21.07 19.94
N VAL A 185 17.31 -21.91 20.86
CA VAL A 185 17.27 -21.63 22.30
C VAL A 185 18.16 -20.45 22.66
N GLY A 186 19.35 -20.34 22.07
CA GLY A 186 20.23 -19.19 22.30
C GLY A 186 19.70 -17.90 21.67
N ARG A 187 19.01 -17.98 20.53
CA ARG A 187 18.27 -16.84 19.96
C ARG A 187 17.15 -16.36 20.88
N GLU A 188 16.35 -17.28 21.41
CA GLU A 188 15.31 -16.94 22.40
C GLU A 188 15.94 -16.32 23.65
N ALA A 189 17.05 -16.86 24.14
CA ALA A 189 17.77 -16.31 25.29
C ALA A 189 18.36 -14.93 25.01
N PHE A 190 18.91 -14.71 23.81
CA PHE A 190 19.39 -13.40 23.34
C PHE A 190 18.26 -12.38 23.30
N LEU A 191 17.14 -12.72 22.66
CA LEU A 191 15.96 -11.85 22.62
C LEU A 191 15.41 -11.58 24.03
N ALA A 192 15.42 -12.56 24.91
CA ALA A 192 15.02 -12.41 26.31
C ALA A 192 16.03 -11.60 27.15
N SER A 193 17.29 -11.52 26.71
CA SER A 193 18.34 -10.73 27.38
C SER A 193 18.12 -9.23 27.25
N PHE A 194 17.27 -8.83 26.31
CA PHE A 194 16.73 -7.49 26.20
C PHE A 194 15.69 -7.25 27.31
N GLY A 195 16.18 -7.20 28.54
CA GLY A 195 15.40 -7.22 29.77
C GLY A 195 16.21 -6.65 30.92
N GLY A 196 15.67 -5.67 31.63
CA GLY A 196 16.33 -5.12 32.82
C GLY A 196 15.98 -3.67 33.12
N ASP A 197 15.47 -2.95 32.13
CA ASP A 197 14.80 -1.68 32.37
C ASP A 197 13.40 -1.98 32.92
N THR A 198 13.04 -1.38 34.06
CA THR A 198 11.63 -1.31 34.45
C THR A 198 10.91 -0.44 33.44
N VAL A 199 9.89 -0.98 32.77
CA VAL A 199 8.97 -0.18 31.94
C VAL A 199 8.10 0.64 32.89
N ASP A 200 8.59 1.82 33.27
CA ASP A 200 7.88 2.78 34.13
C ASP A 200 7.12 3.84 33.31
N CYS A 201 6.75 3.50 32.08
CA CYS A 201 5.94 4.34 31.21
C CYS A 201 4.80 3.54 30.60
N ASN A 202 3.62 4.14 30.51
CA ASN A 202 2.44 3.54 29.88
C ASN A 202 2.24 4.16 28.50
N VAL A 203 3.27 4.09 27.66
CA VAL A 203 3.19 4.58 26.28
C VAL A 203 2.60 3.49 25.40
N LYS A 204 1.66 3.87 24.55
CA LYS A 204 1.00 3.02 23.58
C LYS A 204 1.29 3.48 22.16
N ILE A 205 1.42 2.53 21.23
CA ILE A 205 1.33 2.80 19.80
C ILE A 205 -0.16 2.99 19.51
N SER A 206 -0.63 4.24 19.55
CA SER A 206 -2.07 4.53 19.49
C SER A 206 -2.62 4.42 18.07
N GLU A 207 -1.84 4.73 17.05
CA GLU A 207 -2.34 4.77 15.68
C GLU A 207 -1.20 4.47 14.69
N VAL A 208 -1.47 3.68 13.66
CA VAL A 208 -0.48 3.31 12.63
C VAL A 208 -1.10 3.46 11.24
N ALA A 209 -0.43 4.16 10.33
CA ALA A 209 -0.79 4.26 8.92
C ALA A 209 0.36 3.75 8.03
N ALA A 210 0.18 2.55 7.47
CA ALA A 210 1.24 1.83 6.74
C ALA A 210 1.26 2.09 5.22
N LYS A 211 0.30 2.87 4.73
CA LYS A 211 0.25 3.39 3.36
C LYS A 211 -0.56 4.66 3.36
N ASN A 212 0.14 5.79 3.42
CA ASN A 212 -0.45 7.10 3.66
C ASN A 212 -0.29 8.00 2.43
N LEU A 213 -0.84 7.62 1.26
CA LEU A 213 -0.56 8.35 0.02
C LEU A 213 -1.15 9.77 -0.08
N SER A 214 -1.86 10.29 0.94
CA SER A 214 -2.37 11.68 0.93
C SER A 214 -3.11 12.21 2.16
N CYS A 215 -3.54 11.37 3.12
CA CYS A 215 -4.45 11.84 4.19
C CYS A 215 -3.77 12.66 5.30
N PHE A 216 -2.44 12.53 5.46
CA PHE A 216 -1.64 13.33 6.39
C PHE A 216 -0.24 13.52 5.79
N LEU A 217 0.20 14.76 5.57
CA LEU A 217 1.49 15.03 4.94
C LEU A 217 2.52 15.44 5.98
N ASP A 218 3.79 15.07 5.74
CA ASP A 218 4.91 15.62 6.48
C ASP A 218 5.17 17.10 6.11
N GLU A 219 6.11 17.72 6.81
CA GLU A 219 6.49 19.13 6.66
C GLU A 219 7.01 19.46 5.25
N ASN A 220 7.43 18.46 4.48
CA ASN A 220 7.88 18.58 3.10
C ASN A 220 6.75 18.32 2.08
N GLY A 221 5.54 18.04 2.56
CA GLY A 221 4.38 17.70 1.74
C GLY A 221 4.40 16.26 1.22
N HIS A 222 5.26 15.38 1.76
CA HIS A 222 5.25 13.98 1.36
C HIS A 222 4.26 13.16 2.19
N ALA A 223 3.69 12.18 1.53
CA ALA A 223 2.71 11.28 2.06
C ALA A 223 3.42 10.04 2.66
N SER A 224 4.21 10.28 3.71
CA SER A 224 5.01 9.27 4.40
C SER A 224 4.13 8.41 5.31
N ASP A 225 4.45 7.12 5.47
CA ASP A 225 3.78 6.27 6.48
C ASP A 225 4.01 6.87 7.87
N TRP A 226 3.22 6.52 8.89
CA TRP A 226 3.45 7.08 10.22
C TRP A 226 2.94 6.20 11.36
N ILE A 227 3.51 6.46 12.53
CA ILE A 227 3.21 5.83 13.81
C ILE A 227 2.90 6.96 14.81
N GLU A 228 1.81 6.85 15.55
CA GLU A 228 1.52 7.70 16.69
C GLU A 228 1.84 6.97 18.00
N LEU A 229 2.55 7.67 18.89
CA LEU A 229 2.76 7.24 20.27
C LEU A 229 1.91 8.10 21.21
N TYR A 230 1.26 7.47 22.18
CA TYR A 230 0.41 8.09 23.18
C TYR A 230 0.86 7.72 24.59
N ASN A 231 1.16 8.71 25.43
CA ASN A 231 1.38 8.46 26.86
C ASN A 231 0.03 8.30 27.59
N ALA A 232 -0.38 7.05 27.82
CA ALA A 232 -1.57 6.69 28.58
C ALA A 232 -1.36 6.72 30.11
N GLY A 233 -0.16 7.06 30.57
CA GLY A 233 0.20 7.19 31.98
C GLY A 233 -0.13 8.55 32.59
N GLU A 234 0.10 8.66 33.90
CA GLU A 234 -0.09 9.89 34.69
C GLU A 234 1.23 10.63 34.99
N SER A 235 2.36 10.10 34.53
CA SER A 235 3.71 10.67 34.66
C SER A 235 4.34 10.93 33.30
N ASP A 236 5.35 11.80 33.26
CA ASP A 236 6.18 12.01 32.08
C ASP A 236 6.85 10.69 31.65
N ALA A 237 6.76 10.36 30.36
CA ALA A 237 7.44 9.22 29.77
C ALA A 237 8.68 9.70 29.01
N ASP A 238 9.87 9.41 29.54
CA ASP A 238 11.14 9.65 28.85
C ASP A 238 11.42 8.50 27.87
N LEU A 239 11.23 8.80 26.58
CA LEU A 239 11.49 7.88 25.47
C LEU A 239 12.86 8.09 24.84
N THR A 240 13.69 8.98 25.38
CA THR A 240 15.02 9.27 24.85
C THR A 240 15.83 7.99 24.74
N GLY A 241 16.31 7.64 23.55
CA GLY A 241 17.12 6.44 23.32
C GLY A 241 16.35 5.12 23.26
N CYS A 242 15.02 5.14 23.43
CA CYS A 242 14.15 4.00 23.10
C CYS A 242 14.17 3.73 21.59
N TRP A 243 13.59 2.61 21.15
CA TRP A 243 13.65 2.21 19.75
C TRP A 243 12.27 1.96 19.17
N LEU A 244 12.11 2.35 17.90
CA LEU A 244 11.04 1.85 17.04
C LEU A 244 11.61 0.87 16.03
N SER A 245 10.85 -0.19 15.74
CA SER A 245 11.19 -1.18 14.72
C SER A 245 9.94 -1.73 14.05
N ASN A 246 10.06 -2.16 12.80
CA ASN A 246 9.03 -2.93 12.11
C ASN A 246 9.37 -4.43 11.94
N ASP A 247 10.43 -4.89 12.61
CA ASP A 247 11.00 -6.22 12.49
C ASP A 247 11.27 -6.83 13.88
N ALA A 248 10.59 -7.95 14.18
CA ALA A 248 10.78 -8.71 15.41
C ALA A 248 12.21 -9.19 15.61
N GLU A 249 12.95 -9.38 14.53
CA GLU A 249 14.31 -9.91 14.57
C GLU A 249 15.36 -8.79 14.74
N HIS A 250 14.95 -7.54 14.54
CA HIS A 250 15.80 -6.34 14.59
C HIS A 250 15.11 -5.23 15.39
N LEU A 251 15.02 -5.37 16.71
CA LEU A 251 14.30 -4.41 17.55
C LEU A 251 14.94 -3.01 17.65
N PHE A 252 16.18 -2.83 17.19
CA PHE A 252 16.93 -1.57 17.29
C PHE A 252 17.06 -0.84 15.95
N GLU A 253 15.96 -0.68 15.21
CA GLU A 253 16.00 -0.08 13.87
C GLU A 253 16.13 1.44 13.86
N TRP A 254 15.31 2.14 14.65
CA TRP A 254 15.37 3.59 14.73
C TRP A 254 15.33 4.07 16.16
N GLN A 255 16.44 4.68 16.60
CA GLN A 255 16.53 5.24 17.94
C GLN A 255 15.74 6.53 18.03
N ILE A 256 14.81 6.59 18.97
CA ILE A 256 14.09 7.80 19.32
C ILE A 256 15.11 8.81 19.87
N PRO A 257 15.21 10.03 19.31
CA PRO A 257 16.10 11.07 19.83
C PRO A 257 15.59 11.58 21.19
N SER A 258 16.06 12.74 21.65
CA SER A 258 15.57 13.32 22.91
C SER A 258 14.06 13.60 22.86
N LEU A 259 13.26 12.77 23.54
CA LEU A 259 11.80 12.85 23.55
C LEU A 259 11.24 12.52 24.93
N ILE A 260 10.49 13.46 25.50
CA ILE A 260 9.73 13.26 26.75
C ILE A 260 8.27 13.56 26.44
N LEU A 261 7.39 12.57 26.62
CA LEU A 261 5.94 12.73 26.46
C LEU A 261 5.29 13.00 27.81
N LYS A 262 4.61 14.14 27.96
CA LYS A 262 3.77 14.47 29.11
C LYS A 262 2.58 13.51 29.24
N PRO A 263 1.95 13.41 30.42
CA PRO A 263 0.71 12.64 30.58
C PRO A 263 -0.31 13.06 29.52
N ARG A 264 -0.89 12.05 28.84
CA ARG A 264 -1.89 12.23 27.77
C ARG A 264 -1.39 12.90 26.49
N GLU A 265 -0.10 13.18 26.37
CA GLU A 265 0.51 13.71 25.15
C GLU A 265 0.62 12.63 24.06
N ARG A 266 0.54 13.09 22.80
CA ARG A 266 0.69 12.28 21.60
C ARG A 266 1.80 12.86 20.74
N ILE A 267 2.51 12.00 20.04
CA ILE A 267 3.46 12.42 19.00
C ILE A 267 3.31 11.53 17.79
N VAL A 268 3.39 12.14 16.61
CA VAL A 268 3.43 11.43 15.34
C VAL A 268 4.87 11.36 14.85
N ILE A 269 5.25 10.18 14.38
CA ILE A 269 6.57 9.87 13.85
C ILE A 269 6.34 9.31 12.45
N PHE A 270 6.84 9.99 11.43
CA PHE A 270 6.77 9.53 10.05
C PHE A 270 7.78 8.41 9.81
N CYS A 271 7.47 7.51 8.89
CA CYS A 271 8.31 6.41 8.44
C CYS A 271 8.59 6.63 6.95
N SER A 272 9.79 7.12 6.64
CA SER A 272 10.09 7.72 5.33
C SER A 272 11.39 7.26 4.68
N ASP A 273 12.12 6.32 5.30
CA ASP A 273 13.50 5.93 4.92
C ASP A 273 14.51 7.09 4.96
N SER A 274 14.19 8.19 5.63
CA SER A 274 15.10 9.32 5.83
C SER A 274 15.50 9.33 7.29
N SER A 275 16.72 8.90 7.60
CA SER A 275 17.29 8.85 8.95
C SER A 275 17.59 10.24 9.53
N SER A 276 16.70 11.20 9.35
CA SER A 276 16.79 12.54 9.91
C SER A 276 16.54 12.45 11.41
N ALA A 277 17.59 12.20 12.17
CA ALA A 277 17.59 12.38 13.62
C ALA A 277 17.54 13.89 13.92
N GLY A 278 16.37 14.52 13.75
CA GLY A 278 16.00 15.82 14.31
C GLY A 278 16.96 17.00 14.07
N ASP A 279 17.77 17.00 13.00
CA ASP A 279 18.66 18.13 12.72
C ASP A 279 17.88 19.21 11.95
N ASN A 280 17.05 19.95 12.70
CA ASN A 280 16.25 21.14 12.33
C ASN A 280 14.85 20.96 11.72
N THR A 281 14.24 19.78 11.82
CA THR A 281 12.83 19.54 11.42
C THR A 281 11.92 19.46 12.66
N LYS A 282 10.68 19.96 12.57
CA LYS A 282 9.72 19.87 13.70
C LYS A 282 9.14 18.45 13.85
N GLU A 283 9.33 17.63 12.82
CA GLU A 283 8.80 16.28 12.71
C GLU A 283 9.91 15.23 12.78
N LEU A 284 9.56 14.05 13.30
CA LEU A 284 10.45 12.91 13.42
C LEU A 284 10.23 11.93 12.27
N HIS A 285 11.32 11.42 11.71
CA HIS A 285 11.32 10.48 10.59
C HIS A 285 12.15 9.24 10.91
N THR A 286 11.55 8.05 10.79
CA THR A 286 12.27 6.79 10.93
C THR A 286 13.09 6.46 9.68
N ALA A 287 14.12 5.64 9.89
CA ALA A 287 14.97 5.13 8.81
C ALA A 287 14.35 3.93 8.05
N PHE A 288 13.07 3.66 8.25
CA PHE A 288 12.33 2.57 7.61
C PHE A 288 10.95 3.03 7.13
N ARG A 289 10.28 2.19 6.35
CA ARG A 289 8.88 2.32 5.94
C ARG A 289 8.04 1.15 6.44
N LEU A 290 6.73 1.31 6.43
CA LEU A 290 5.81 0.27 6.88
C LEU A 290 5.30 -0.57 5.71
N LYS A 291 4.84 -1.81 5.99
CA LYS A 291 4.23 -2.68 4.98
C LYS A 291 2.73 -2.80 5.24
N ALA A 292 1.91 -2.41 4.26
CA ALA A 292 0.45 -2.46 4.38
C ALA A 292 -0.16 -3.88 4.44
N THR A 293 0.51 -4.91 3.92
CA THR A 293 -0.06 -6.26 3.81
C THR A 293 -0.10 -7.02 5.13
N TYR A 294 1.01 -7.03 5.87
CA TYR A 294 1.14 -7.62 7.19
C TYR A 294 2.43 -7.11 7.80
N ALA A 295 2.34 -6.48 8.98
CA ALA A 295 3.51 -6.01 9.70
C ALA A 295 3.19 -5.81 11.18
N SER A 296 4.26 -5.74 11.96
CA SER A 296 4.21 -5.35 13.36
C SER A 296 5.06 -4.10 13.55
N VAL A 297 4.68 -3.26 14.50
CA VAL A 297 5.48 -2.13 14.99
C VAL A 297 5.80 -2.39 16.45
N TYR A 298 7.07 -2.25 16.81
CA TYR A 298 7.59 -2.45 18.15
C TYR A 298 8.09 -1.12 18.70
N LEU A 299 7.67 -0.79 19.91
CA LEU A 299 8.30 0.24 20.73
C LEU A 299 9.03 -0.47 21.87
N THR A 300 10.34 -0.26 21.99
CA THR A 300 11.15 -0.90 23.03
C THR A 300 11.93 0.10 23.86
N THR A 301 12.32 -0.28 25.08
CA THR A 301 13.27 0.48 25.89
C THR A 301 14.64 0.57 25.21
N LYS A 302 15.55 1.37 25.79
CA LYS A 302 16.96 1.47 25.37
C LYS A 302 17.65 0.12 25.22
N ARG A 303 17.26 -0.85 26.05
CA ARG A 303 17.82 -2.21 26.10
C ARG A 303 16.92 -3.25 25.45
N GLY A 304 15.91 -2.84 24.67
CA GLY A 304 15.11 -3.73 23.83
C GLY A 304 13.92 -4.41 24.53
N THR A 305 13.61 -4.07 25.78
CA THR A 305 12.38 -4.55 26.43
C THR A 305 11.16 -3.93 25.74
N VAL A 306 10.23 -4.74 25.25
CA VAL A 306 9.02 -4.25 24.56
C VAL A 306 8.15 -3.45 25.53
N ILE A 307 7.94 -2.17 25.21
CA ILE A 307 6.99 -1.28 25.89
C ILE A 307 5.59 -1.51 25.33
N ASP A 308 5.47 -1.55 23.99
CA ASP A 308 4.22 -1.82 23.30
C ASP A 308 4.48 -2.41 21.91
N MET A 309 3.49 -3.13 21.38
CA MET A 309 3.55 -3.76 20.06
C MET A 309 2.17 -3.76 19.41
N VAL A 310 2.13 -3.40 18.13
CA VAL A 310 0.91 -3.47 17.32
C VAL A 310 1.17 -4.32 16.09
N THR A 311 0.28 -5.27 15.80
CA THR A 311 0.30 -6.07 14.57
C THR A 311 -0.96 -5.79 13.77
N TYR A 312 -0.81 -5.55 12.47
CA TYR A 312 -1.91 -5.28 11.55
C TYR A 312 -1.73 -6.05 10.24
N ALA A 313 -2.84 -6.23 9.52
CA ALA A 313 -2.87 -6.93 8.25
C ALA A 313 -3.80 -6.22 7.26
N ASN A 314 -3.38 -6.17 6.01
CA ASN A 314 -4.11 -5.60 4.88
C ASN A 314 -4.69 -4.21 5.16
N LEU A 315 -3.89 -3.33 5.79
CA LEU A 315 -4.30 -1.97 6.10
C LEU A 315 -4.47 -1.18 4.79
N PRO A 316 -5.69 -0.73 4.44
CA PRO A 316 -5.91 -0.02 3.17
C PRO A 316 -5.15 1.31 3.10
N ASN A 317 -4.87 1.78 1.88
CA ASN A 317 -4.31 3.11 1.67
C ASN A 317 -5.24 4.18 2.28
N GLY A 318 -4.66 5.15 3.00
CA GLY A 318 -5.41 6.24 3.63
C GLY A 318 -6.21 5.82 4.87
N CYS A 319 -6.05 4.59 5.35
CA CYS A 319 -6.63 4.12 6.61
C CYS A 319 -5.54 4.00 7.68
N ALA A 320 -5.94 4.20 8.93
CA ALA A 320 -5.13 3.91 10.10
C ALA A 320 -5.65 2.67 10.84
N TYR A 321 -4.74 2.00 11.55
CA TYR A 321 -5.06 1.00 12.55
C TYR A 321 -5.00 1.68 13.92
N ALA A 322 -6.16 2.01 14.45
CA ALA A 322 -6.31 2.91 15.59
C ALA A 322 -6.76 2.17 16.86
N LEU A 323 -6.10 2.46 17.98
CA LEU A 323 -6.43 2.00 19.33
C LEU A 323 -7.70 2.70 19.85
N LEU A 324 -8.73 1.94 20.19
CA LEU A 324 -9.97 2.43 20.79
C LEU A 324 -9.88 2.48 22.32
N GLU A 325 -10.81 3.20 22.95
CA GLU A 325 -10.86 3.35 24.43
C GLU A 325 -11.04 2.02 25.18
N ASP A 326 -11.63 1.01 24.54
CA ASP A 326 -11.79 -0.33 25.10
C ASP A 326 -10.52 -1.20 24.99
N GLY A 327 -9.45 -0.67 24.40
CA GLY A 327 -8.17 -1.35 24.19
C GLY A 327 -8.10 -2.18 22.90
N SER A 328 -9.17 -2.25 22.11
CA SER A 328 -9.17 -2.92 20.82
C SER A 328 -8.61 -2.02 19.72
N TYR A 329 -8.13 -2.61 18.62
CA TYR A 329 -7.75 -1.85 17.42
C TYR A 329 -8.78 -2.00 16.31
N VAL A 330 -8.95 -0.95 15.52
CA VAL A 330 -9.82 -0.96 14.33
C VAL A 330 -9.10 -0.36 13.13
N SER A 331 -9.31 -0.97 11.95
CA SER A 331 -8.95 -0.34 10.68
C SER A 331 -10.00 0.71 10.33
N THR A 332 -9.61 1.97 10.21
CA THR A 332 -10.53 3.09 10.05
C THR A 332 -10.01 4.12 9.04
N PRO A 333 -10.89 4.71 8.19
CA PRO A 333 -10.54 5.85 7.36
C PRO A 333 -10.54 7.19 8.14
N TYR A 334 -10.97 7.18 9.41
CA TYR A 334 -11.00 8.36 10.27
C TYR A 334 -9.69 8.48 11.04
N ILE A 335 -8.65 9.03 10.39
CA ILE A 335 -7.33 9.19 11.01
C ILE A 335 -7.30 10.34 12.02
N THR A 336 -6.48 10.24 13.07
CA THR A 336 -6.46 11.21 14.18
C THR A 336 -5.05 11.65 14.60
N PRO A 337 -4.14 12.03 13.68
CA PRO A 337 -2.76 12.31 14.05
C PRO A 337 -2.64 13.50 15.01
N GLY A 338 -2.15 13.25 16.21
CA GLY A 338 -2.03 14.19 17.32
C GLY A 338 -3.29 14.31 18.19
N TYR A 339 -4.36 13.55 17.91
CA TYR A 339 -5.67 13.65 18.56
C TYR A 339 -6.12 12.30 19.13
N PRO A 340 -7.08 12.27 20.07
CA PRO A 340 -7.66 11.01 20.52
C PRO A 340 -8.38 10.27 19.38
N ASN A 341 -8.20 8.94 19.29
CA ASN A 341 -8.83 8.04 18.32
C ASN A 341 -10.35 7.86 18.56
N THR A 342 -11.07 8.97 18.59
CA THR A 342 -12.50 9.06 18.86
C THR A 342 -13.14 9.90 17.77
N LYS A 343 -14.46 9.80 17.64
CA LYS A 343 -15.20 10.67 16.72
C LYS A 343 -14.90 12.16 16.97
N GLN A 344 -14.85 12.57 18.24
CA GLN A 344 -14.55 13.95 18.60
C GLN A 344 -13.11 14.33 18.24
N GLY A 345 -12.13 13.46 18.49
CA GLY A 345 -10.74 13.75 18.13
C GLY A 345 -10.54 13.83 16.62
N TYR A 346 -11.28 13.07 15.82
CA TYR A 346 -11.32 13.24 14.36
C TYR A 346 -11.88 14.60 13.95
N GLU A 347 -13.01 15.00 14.54
CA GLU A 347 -13.62 16.32 14.30
C GLU A 347 -12.67 17.47 14.72
N ASP A 348 -11.99 17.33 15.86
CA ASP A 348 -11.03 18.29 16.39
C ASP A 348 -9.78 18.36 15.51
N TRP A 349 -9.25 17.22 15.06
CA TRP A 349 -8.16 17.14 14.09
C TRP A 349 -8.53 17.91 12.82
N CYS A 350 -9.65 17.56 12.20
CA CYS A 350 -10.16 18.26 11.01
C CYS A 350 -10.35 19.78 11.22
N ALA A 351 -10.61 20.22 12.45
CA ALA A 351 -10.77 21.64 12.79
C ALA A 351 -9.45 22.41 13.02
N THR A 352 -8.35 21.71 13.35
CA THR A 352 -7.09 22.27 13.89
C THR A 352 -5.87 22.02 13.03
N THR A 353 -5.84 20.92 12.28
CA THR A 353 -5.19 20.91 10.98
C THR A 353 -6.18 21.57 10.05
N PRO A 354 -6.13 22.89 9.82
CA PRO A 354 -6.73 23.34 8.60
C PRO A 354 -5.94 22.57 7.53
N TYR A 355 -6.63 21.69 6.83
CA TYR A 355 -6.56 21.83 5.39
C TYR A 355 -7.02 23.27 5.12
N THR A 356 -6.14 24.25 5.36
CA THR A 356 -6.15 25.43 4.52
C THR A 356 -5.81 24.82 3.19
N ALA A 357 -6.84 24.38 2.46
CA ALA A 357 -6.92 24.69 1.05
C ALA A 357 -6.33 26.10 0.97
N PRO A 358 -5.11 26.29 0.46
CA PRO A 358 -4.49 27.59 0.43
C PRO A 358 -5.39 28.43 -0.43
N LYS A 359 -6.25 29.24 0.20
CA LYS A 359 -7.03 30.28 -0.43
C LYS A 359 -7.70 29.87 -1.77
N ALA A 360 -8.16 28.62 -1.92
CA ALA A 360 -8.98 28.20 -3.06
C ALA A 360 -10.48 28.36 -2.80
N ALA A 361 -10.87 28.74 -1.58
CA ALA A 361 -12.21 29.22 -1.25
C ALA A 361 -12.64 30.46 -2.06
N ALA A 362 -11.71 31.16 -2.75
CA ALA A 362 -12.04 32.25 -3.66
C ALA A 362 -12.38 31.79 -5.10
N ILE A 363 -12.09 30.54 -5.46
CA ILE A 363 -12.40 29.99 -6.78
C ILE A 363 -13.76 29.33 -6.67
N GLY A 364 -14.80 30.02 -7.16
CA GLY A 364 -16.17 29.52 -7.11
C GLY A 364 -16.46 28.49 -8.19
N VAL A 365 -15.64 27.45 -8.27
CA VAL A 365 -15.95 26.20 -8.97
C VAL A 365 -16.32 25.16 -7.91
N ILE A 366 -17.42 24.44 -8.12
CA ILE A 366 -17.88 23.35 -7.27
C ILE A 366 -18.17 22.12 -8.13
N ILE A 367 -18.01 20.92 -7.60
CA ILE A 367 -18.61 19.69 -8.12
C ILE A 367 -20.09 19.75 -7.76
N SER A 368 -20.98 20.04 -8.70
CA SER A 368 -22.41 20.22 -8.43
C SER A 368 -23.19 18.92 -8.47
N GLU A 369 -22.72 17.94 -9.26
CA GLU A 369 -23.45 16.69 -9.43
C GLU A 369 -22.51 15.52 -9.78
N ILE A 370 -22.79 14.31 -9.29
CA ILE A 370 -22.02 13.08 -9.58
C ILE A 370 -22.96 11.92 -9.87
N MET A 371 -22.73 11.23 -10.99
CA MET A 371 -23.33 9.95 -11.36
C MET A 371 -22.23 8.89 -11.50
N ALA A 372 -22.16 7.95 -10.55
CA ALA A 372 -21.09 6.94 -10.50
C ALA A 372 -21.44 5.60 -11.17
N SER A 373 -22.69 5.43 -11.62
CA SER A 373 -23.08 4.27 -12.41
C SER A 373 -24.41 4.51 -13.10
N GLN A 374 -24.42 4.39 -14.43
CA GLN A 374 -25.64 4.50 -15.22
C GLN A 374 -25.67 3.53 -16.41
N SER A 375 -26.85 3.37 -16.98
CA SER A 375 -27.15 2.54 -18.16
C SER A 375 -28.22 3.11 -19.07
N GLY A 376 -28.80 4.27 -18.72
CA GLY A 376 -29.89 4.86 -19.51
C GLY A 376 -30.14 6.35 -19.27
N THR A 377 -29.51 6.97 -18.28
CA THR A 377 -29.85 8.33 -17.84
C THR A 377 -29.41 9.41 -18.84
N TYR A 378 -28.11 9.49 -19.16
CA TYR A 378 -27.51 10.54 -19.99
C TYR A 378 -26.30 9.98 -20.76
N PRO A 379 -26.43 9.65 -22.05
CA PRO A 379 -25.33 9.07 -22.83
C PRO A 379 -24.24 10.11 -23.12
N ASP A 380 -23.01 9.64 -23.30
CA ASP A 380 -21.91 10.44 -23.79
C ASP A 380 -22.01 10.70 -25.31
N GLY A 381 -21.05 11.45 -25.86
CA GLY A 381 -21.04 11.81 -27.28
C GLY A 381 -20.92 10.63 -28.25
N ASP A 382 -20.48 9.47 -27.76
CA ASP A 382 -20.38 8.21 -28.52
C ASP A 382 -21.64 7.33 -28.34
N GLY A 383 -22.57 7.75 -27.49
CA GLY A 383 -23.76 6.98 -27.12
C GLY A 383 -23.56 6.01 -25.95
N ASP A 384 -22.39 6.01 -25.31
CA ASP A 384 -22.11 5.15 -24.15
C ASP A 384 -22.63 5.79 -22.86
N TYR A 385 -23.09 4.99 -21.91
CA TYR A 385 -23.51 5.48 -20.58
C TYR A 385 -22.32 5.46 -19.60
N SER A 386 -21.44 6.45 -19.75
CA SER A 386 -20.27 6.65 -18.88
C SER A 386 -20.66 7.32 -17.56
N ASP A 387 -19.93 7.04 -16.47
CA ASP A 387 -20.03 7.83 -15.24
C ASP A 387 -19.73 9.30 -15.55
N TRP A 388 -20.23 10.24 -14.75
CA TRP A 388 -19.97 11.65 -15.00
C TRP A 388 -19.95 12.50 -13.73
N ILE A 389 -19.24 13.61 -13.85
CA ILE A 389 -19.01 14.63 -12.84
C ILE A 389 -19.43 15.96 -13.47
N GLU A 390 -20.30 16.71 -12.81
CA GLU A 390 -20.64 18.07 -13.19
C GLU A 390 -19.93 19.08 -12.30
N LEU A 391 -19.35 20.10 -12.94
CA LEU A 391 -18.84 21.29 -12.28
C LEU A 391 -19.76 22.49 -12.50
N MET A 392 -19.91 23.35 -11.50
CA MET A 392 -20.64 24.62 -11.60
C MET A 392 -19.74 25.80 -11.19
N ASN A 393 -19.79 26.88 -11.98
CA ASN A 393 -19.26 28.17 -11.58
C ASN A 393 -20.31 28.94 -10.76
N ILE A 394 -20.12 29.04 -9.45
CA ILE A 394 -21.03 29.73 -8.52
C ILE A 394 -20.76 31.23 -8.38
N THR A 395 -19.99 31.83 -9.31
CA THR A 395 -19.65 33.25 -9.28
C THR A 395 -20.32 34.02 -10.43
N GLU A 396 -20.36 35.34 -10.29
CA GLU A 396 -20.81 36.28 -11.32
C GLU A 396 -19.72 36.61 -12.36
N LYS A 397 -18.59 35.91 -12.35
CA LYS A 397 -17.46 36.12 -13.27
C LYS A 397 -17.11 34.83 -13.99
N GLU A 398 -16.58 34.93 -15.20
CA GLU A 398 -16.03 33.76 -15.89
C GLU A 398 -14.82 33.18 -15.16
N ILE A 399 -14.67 31.86 -15.20
CA ILE A 399 -13.53 31.14 -14.62
C ILE A 399 -12.91 30.27 -15.71
N SER A 400 -11.63 30.50 -16.02
CA SER A 400 -10.86 29.57 -16.85
C SER A 400 -10.44 28.36 -16.02
N LEU A 401 -10.73 27.16 -16.53
CA LEU A 401 -10.23 25.88 -16.02
C LEU A 401 -8.90 25.48 -16.67
N GLU A 402 -8.29 26.33 -17.49
CA GLU A 402 -7.00 26.02 -18.09
C GLU A 402 -5.97 25.68 -17.01
N GLY A 403 -5.44 24.46 -17.08
CA GLY A 403 -4.47 23.97 -16.11
C GLY A 403 -5.06 23.45 -14.80
N PHE A 404 -6.38 23.44 -14.60
CA PHE A 404 -7.00 22.73 -13.48
C PHE A 404 -6.97 21.22 -13.73
N PHE A 405 -7.34 20.45 -12.70
CA PHE A 405 -7.36 19.00 -12.75
C PHE A 405 -8.63 18.41 -12.11
N LEU A 406 -9.06 17.23 -12.59
CA LEU A 406 -9.95 16.31 -11.87
C LEU A 406 -9.16 15.08 -11.43
N SER A 407 -9.57 14.52 -10.29
CA SER A 407 -9.03 13.25 -9.80
C SER A 407 -10.05 12.48 -8.97
N ASP A 408 -9.99 11.15 -9.01
CA ASP A 408 -10.60 10.23 -8.03
C ASP A 408 -9.59 9.73 -6.98
N LEU A 409 -8.35 10.21 -7.04
CA LEU A 409 -7.27 9.83 -6.14
C LEU A 409 -6.70 11.05 -5.42
N GLU A 410 -6.89 11.09 -4.10
CA GLU A 410 -6.29 12.12 -3.26
C GLU A 410 -4.75 12.14 -3.38
N SER A 411 -4.15 10.98 -3.67
CA SER A 411 -2.71 10.82 -3.90
C SER A 411 -2.19 11.35 -5.23
N ASP A 412 -3.09 11.65 -6.17
CA ASP A 412 -2.75 12.21 -7.47
C ASP A 412 -3.78 13.25 -7.88
N LEU A 413 -3.67 14.46 -7.33
CA LEU A 413 -4.53 15.58 -7.68
C LEU A 413 -4.29 16.14 -9.10
N TYR A 414 -3.38 15.55 -9.87
CA TYR A 414 -3.03 15.92 -11.24
C TYR A 414 -3.50 14.91 -12.29
N GLN A 415 -4.30 13.91 -11.89
CA GLN A 415 -4.66 12.73 -12.66
C GLN A 415 -5.25 13.03 -14.06
N TRP A 416 -6.17 14.00 -14.16
CA TRP A 416 -6.71 14.43 -15.45
C TRP A 416 -6.74 15.95 -15.56
N LYS A 417 -5.95 16.50 -16.49
CA LYS A 417 -5.84 17.94 -16.73
C LYS A 417 -6.98 18.45 -17.63
N PHE A 418 -7.65 19.51 -17.20
CA PHE A 418 -8.61 20.21 -18.05
C PHE A 418 -7.94 20.81 -19.30
N PRO A 419 -8.59 20.74 -20.47
CA PRO A 419 -8.23 21.59 -21.59
C PRO A 419 -8.57 23.06 -21.30
N ALA A 420 -8.24 23.95 -22.24
CA ALA A 420 -8.60 25.37 -22.15
C ALA A 420 -10.14 25.55 -22.25
N VAL A 421 -10.82 25.41 -21.11
CA VAL A 421 -12.26 25.57 -20.95
C VAL A 421 -12.52 26.79 -20.09
N VAL A 422 -13.50 27.61 -20.49
CA VAL A 422 -13.94 28.78 -19.71
C VAL A 422 -15.39 28.54 -19.27
N LEU A 423 -15.62 28.51 -17.95
CA LEU A 423 -16.94 28.47 -17.36
C LEU A 423 -17.49 29.89 -17.27
N ALA A 424 -18.59 30.18 -17.99
CA ALA A 424 -19.34 31.41 -17.81
C ALA A 424 -19.95 31.51 -16.38
N PRO A 425 -20.34 32.72 -15.92
CA PRO A 425 -21.05 32.88 -14.66
C PRO A 425 -22.26 31.96 -14.54
N ASN A 426 -22.43 31.29 -13.39
CA ASN A 426 -23.55 30.38 -13.11
C ASN A 426 -23.72 29.21 -14.11
N SER A 427 -22.72 28.94 -14.94
CA SER A 427 -22.74 27.84 -15.92
C SER A 427 -22.23 26.52 -15.33
N ARG A 428 -22.60 25.43 -16.00
CA ARG A 428 -22.26 24.06 -15.65
C ARG A 428 -21.46 23.38 -16.75
N LEU A 429 -20.60 22.44 -16.37
CA LEU A 429 -19.77 21.65 -17.27
C LEU A 429 -19.82 20.18 -16.85
N ILE A 430 -20.23 19.32 -17.78
CA ILE A 430 -20.24 17.87 -17.58
C ILE A 430 -18.93 17.29 -18.10
N VAL A 431 -18.32 16.42 -17.29
CA VAL A 431 -17.14 15.64 -17.64
C VAL A 431 -17.43 14.17 -17.39
N PHE A 432 -17.30 13.32 -18.41
CA PHE A 432 -17.53 11.88 -18.28
C PHE A 432 -16.31 11.19 -17.66
N ALA A 433 -16.50 10.54 -16.52
CA ALA A 433 -15.50 9.68 -15.90
C ALA A 433 -15.51 8.29 -16.56
N SER A 434 -15.03 8.25 -17.80
CA SER A 434 -15.14 7.07 -18.68
C SER A 434 -13.86 6.24 -18.79
N GLY A 435 -12.73 6.76 -18.35
CA GLY A 435 -11.41 6.18 -18.59
C GLY A 435 -10.84 6.43 -20.00
N LYS A 436 -11.56 7.11 -20.90
CA LYS A 436 -11.11 7.37 -22.29
C LYS A 436 -9.96 8.40 -22.36
N GLY A 437 -9.87 9.33 -21.41
CA GLY A 437 -8.73 10.23 -21.24
C GLY A 437 -8.54 11.33 -22.30
N ASN A 438 -9.56 11.63 -23.11
CA ASN A 438 -9.49 12.64 -24.17
C ASN A 438 -9.68 14.07 -23.64
N THR A 439 -8.72 14.94 -23.99
CA THR A 439 -8.66 16.37 -23.60
C THR A 439 -8.97 17.31 -24.76
N GLY A 440 -9.42 16.82 -25.92
CA GLY A 440 -9.71 17.67 -27.08
C GLY A 440 -11.17 18.10 -27.16
N ILE A 441 -11.44 19.40 -27.22
CA ILE A 441 -12.70 19.94 -27.78
C ILE A 441 -12.48 20.12 -29.29
N GLN A 442 -12.88 19.14 -30.10
CA GLN A 442 -12.94 19.29 -31.57
C GLN A 442 -14.32 18.88 -32.10
N GLY A 443 -15.33 19.74 -31.94
CA GLY A 443 -16.71 19.46 -32.37
C GLY A 443 -17.61 19.02 -31.22
N ASN A 444 -18.63 18.18 -31.49
CA ASN A 444 -19.62 17.67 -30.53
C ASN A 444 -19.07 16.68 -29.48
N TYR A 445 -17.76 16.60 -29.26
CA TYR A 445 -17.18 15.61 -28.34
C TYR A 445 -17.21 16.12 -26.91
N ALA A 446 -17.72 15.27 -26.01
CA ALA A 446 -17.73 15.50 -24.58
C ALA A 446 -16.34 15.34 -23.96
N LEU A 447 -16.12 15.90 -22.78
CA LEU A 447 -14.88 15.73 -22.02
C LEU A 447 -14.89 14.37 -21.31
N HIS A 448 -13.75 13.68 -21.32
CA HIS A 448 -13.63 12.37 -20.69
C HIS A 448 -12.36 12.28 -19.85
N THR A 449 -12.52 11.94 -18.56
CA THR A 449 -11.37 11.71 -17.69
C THR A 449 -10.64 10.41 -18.05
N SER A 450 -9.41 10.29 -17.57
CA SER A 450 -8.57 9.08 -17.66
C SER A 450 -8.96 7.99 -16.65
N PHE A 451 -9.98 8.22 -15.84
CA PHE A 451 -10.43 7.32 -14.77
C PHE A 451 -11.96 7.09 -14.83
N LYS A 452 -12.46 6.18 -13.99
CA LYS A 452 -13.89 5.84 -13.84
C LYS A 452 -14.27 5.94 -12.37
N LEU A 453 -15.56 6.04 -12.08
CA LEU A 453 -16.02 6.18 -10.71
C LEU A 453 -16.44 4.82 -10.10
N SER A 454 -16.18 4.64 -8.82
CA SER A 454 -16.71 3.52 -8.03
C SER A 454 -18.10 3.84 -7.48
N SER A 455 -19.11 3.01 -7.76
CA SER A 455 -20.45 3.18 -7.18
C SER A 455 -20.55 2.84 -5.68
N VAL A 456 -19.51 2.24 -5.08
CA VAL A 456 -19.53 1.75 -3.68
C VAL A 456 -19.05 2.83 -2.70
N THR A 457 -17.92 3.46 -2.96
CA THR A 457 -17.40 4.62 -2.24
C THR A 457 -16.33 5.24 -3.13
N GLU A 458 -16.35 6.56 -3.29
CA GLU A 458 -15.32 7.30 -4.00
C GLU A 458 -15.23 8.74 -3.49
N THR A 459 -14.08 9.37 -3.69
CA THR A 459 -13.92 10.82 -3.52
C THR A 459 -13.46 11.47 -4.81
N VAL A 460 -14.16 12.52 -5.24
CA VAL A 460 -13.83 13.30 -6.43
C VAL A 460 -13.25 14.64 -6.02
N TYR A 461 -12.14 15.02 -6.65
CA TYR A 461 -11.41 16.25 -6.42
C TYR A 461 -11.42 17.10 -7.69
N VAL A 462 -11.67 18.40 -7.54
CA VAL A 462 -11.26 19.41 -8.53
C VAL A 462 -10.13 20.24 -7.93
N SER A 463 -9.01 20.35 -8.66
CA SER A 463 -7.78 20.96 -8.15
C SER A 463 -7.29 22.09 -9.05
N SER A 464 -6.69 23.11 -8.44
CA SER A 464 -6.09 24.24 -9.14
C SER A 464 -4.82 23.84 -9.90
N PRO A 465 -4.26 24.72 -10.76
CA PRO A 465 -2.98 24.45 -11.43
C PRO A 465 -1.80 24.20 -10.49
N SER A 466 -1.89 24.69 -9.24
CA SER A 466 -0.88 24.44 -8.21
C SER A 466 -1.12 23.15 -7.42
N GLY A 467 -2.06 22.29 -7.85
CA GLY A 467 -2.38 21.02 -7.19
C GLY A 467 -3.18 21.14 -5.91
N GLN A 468 -3.87 22.26 -5.71
CA GLN A 468 -4.61 22.53 -4.48
C GLN A 468 -6.09 22.25 -4.70
N PRO A 469 -6.75 21.42 -3.87
CA PRO A 469 -8.17 21.18 -3.98
C PRO A 469 -8.96 22.48 -3.92
N VAL A 470 -9.71 22.70 -4.99
CA VAL A 470 -10.69 23.78 -5.12
C VAL A 470 -12.00 23.34 -4.49
N ASP A 471 -12.34 22.07 -4.64
CA ASP A 471 -13.52 21.44 -4.06
C ASP A 471 -13.40 19.90 -4.09
N VAL A 472 -14.08 19.23 -3.14
CA VAL A 472 -13.96 17.80 -2.87
C VAL A 472 -15.32 17.23 -2.51
N VAL A 473 -15.70 16.09 -3.09
CA VAL A 473 -16.96 15.39 -2.80
C VAL A 473 -16.71 13.90 -2.61
N THR A 474 -17.05 13.40 -1.42
CA THR A 474 -17.07 11.96 -1.14
C THR A 474 -18.51 11.47 -1.12
N TYR A 475 -18.76 10.35 -1.78
CA TYR A 475 -20.05 9.64 -1.70
C TYR A 475 -19.84 8.18 -1.29
N ARG A 476 -20.89 7.61 -0.70
CA ARG A 476 -20.92 6.21 -0.25
C ARG A 476 -22.18 5.54 -0.79
N ASN A 477 -22.00 4.40 -1.42
CA ASN A 477 -23.02 3.55 -2.03
C ASN A 477 -23.99 4.36 -2.88
N LEU A 478 -23.47 5.06 -3.91
CA LEU A 478 -24.31 5.77 -4.85
C LEU A 478 -24.95 4.74 -5.80
N PRO A 479 -26.26 4.45 -5.67
CA PRO A 479 -26.86 3.37 -6.44
C PRO A 479 -26.83 3.66 -7.93
N LYS A 480 -26.92 2.61 -8.74
CA LYS A 480 -27.05 2.75 -10.20
C LYS A 480 -28.27 3.63 -10.55
N GLU A 481 -28.10 4.57 -11.48
CA GLU A 481 -29.06 5.62 -11.88
C GLU A 481 -29.37 6.68 -10.82
N TYR A 482 -28.66 6.69 -9.69
CA TYR A 482 -28.77 7.77 -8.71
C TYR A 482 -27.60 8.72 -8.85
N THR A 483 -27.91 9.98 -8.61
CA THR A 483 -26.97 11.09 -8.61
C THR A 483 -26.81 11.65 -7.21
N LEU A 484 -25.64 12.20 -6.89
CA LEU A 484 -25.47 13.10 -5.76
C LEU A 484 -25.50 14.53 -6.28
N ILE A 485 -26.45 15.34 -5.81
CA ILE A 485 -26.62 16.75 -6.20
C ILE A 485 -26.28 17.71 -5.06
N ARG A 486 -25.68 18.87 -5.36
CA ARG A 486 -25.39 19.97 -4.41
C ARG A 486 -25.30 21.32 -5.10
N GLU A 487 -25.63 22.40 -4.39
CA GLU A 487 -25.63 23.78 -4.93
C GLU A 487 -24.57 24.70 -4.29
N SER A 488 -23.81 24.20 -3.30
CA SER A 488 -22.76 24.99 -2.65
C SER A 488 -21.65 24.09 -2.10
N LYS A 489 -20.47 24.66 -1.80
CA LYS A 489 -19.34 23.91 -1.22
C LYS A 489 -19.64 23.36 0.19
N GLN A 490 -20.57 23.98 0.90
CA GLN A 490 -20.96 23.59 2.26
C GLN A 490 -22.08 22.53 2.27
N ASP A 491 -22.69 22.28 1.11
CA ASP A 491 -23.72 21.26 0.96
C ASP A 491 -23.06 19.88 0.86
N PRO A 492 -23.33 18.95 1.80
CA PRO A 492 -22.77 17.60 1.75
C PRO A 492 -23.31 16.76 0.58
N GLY A 493 -24.33 17.25 -0.13
CA GLY A 493 -24.94 16.59 -1.25
C GLY A 493 -26.14 15.74 -0.86
N THR A 494 -27.13 15.70 -1.74
CA THR A 494 -28.33 14.86 -1.63
C THR A 494 -28.31 13.78 -2.69
N VAL A 495 -28.43 12.52 -2.28
CA VAL A 495 -28.57 11.40 -3.20
C VAL A 495 -30.01 11.31 -3.69
N THR A 496 -30.21 11.32 -5.00
CA THR A 496 -31.54 11.32 -5.64
C THR A 496 -31.54 10.52 -6.94
N ARG A 497 -32.73 10.08 -7.36
CA ARG A 497 -32.96 9.43 -8.67
C ARG A 497 -33.32 10.42 -9.77
N TYR A 498 -33.19 11.73 -9.50
CA TYR A 498 -33.60 12.81 -10.39
C TYR A 498 -32.36 13.58 -10.87
N PRO A 499 -31.65 13.05 -11.89
CA PRO A 499 -30.42 13.63 -12.41
C PRO A 499 -30.69 14.94 -13.16
N THR A 500 -29.79 15.91 -13.01
CA THR A 500 -29.95 17.27 -13.55
C THR A 500 -28.75 17.74 -14.40
N PRO A 501 -28.15 16.89 -15.27
CA PRO A 501 -26.94 17.26 -16.01
C PRO A 501 -27.18 18.49 -16.91
N GLY A 502 -26.45 19.55 -16.63
CA GLY A 502 -26.52 20.85 -17.31
C GLY A 502 -27.48 21.86 -16.68
N TYR A 503 -28.20 21.51 -15.60
CA TYR A 503 -29.32 22.29 -15.06
C TYR A 503 -29.25 22.51 -13.56
N SER A 504 -30.13 23.35 -13.02
CA SER A 504 -30.28 23.54 -11.58
C SER A 504 -30.65 22.23 -10.87
N ASN A 505 -30.07 21.98 -9.70
CA ASN A 505 -30.32 20.77 -8.90
C ASN A 505 -31.62 20.90 -8.10
N ASP A 506 -32.69 21.27 -8.79
CA ASP A 506 -34.03 21.43 -8.26
C ASP A 506 -35.07 20.81 -9.21
N ALA A 507 -36.33 20.78 -8.78
CA ALA A 507 -37.41 20.22 -9.59
C ALA A 507 -37.56 20.91 -10.96
N LYS A 508 -37.14 22.18 -11.09
CA LYS A 508 -37.20 22.91 -12.35
C LYS A 508 -36.10 22.48 -13.30
N GLY A 509 -34.87 22.29 -12.81
CA GLY A 509 -33.78 21.80 -13.62
C GLY A 509 -33.98 20.35 -14.02
N TYR A 510 -34.56 19.52 -13.14
CA TYR A 510 -34.97 18.17 -13.51
C TYR A 510 -36.05 18.17 -14.60
N ALA A 511 -37.06 19.04 -14.49
CA ALA A 511 -38.06 19.20 -15.54
C ALA A 511 -37.44 19.63 -16.86
N LYS A 512 -36.48 20.56 -16.85
CA LYS A 512 -35.76 20.97 -18.07
C LYS A 512 -34.87 19.88 -18.65
N PHE A 513 -34.16 19.13 -17.80
CA PHE A 513 -33.39 17.96 -18.22
C PHE A 513 -34.29 16.94 -18.93
N LEU A 514 -35.46 16.66 -18.36
CA LEU A 514 -36.46 15.82 -19.00
C LEU A 514 -36.95 16.47 -20.31
N GLU A 515 -37.27 17.77 -20.34
CA GLU A 515 -37.70 18.47 -21.55
C GLU A 515 -36.66 18.46 -22.68
N GLU A 516 -35.35 18.54 -22.41
CA GLU A 516 -34.31 18.42 -23.45
C GLU A 516 -34.02 16.97 -23.82
N ARG A 517 -34.06 16.04 -22.86
CA ARG A 517 -34.00 14.59 -23.15
C ARG A 517 -35.19 14.15 -24.00
N GLU A 518 -36.36 14.71 -23.73
CA GLU A 518 -37.62 14.58 -24.49
C GLU A 518 -37.71 15.57 -25.66
N GLY A 519 -36.77 16.50 -25.76
CA GLY A 519 -36.57 17.42 -26.88
C GLY A 519 -36.00 16.72 -28.11
N GLN A 520 -35.40 15.54 -27.90
CA GLN A 520 -35.52 14.42 -28.83
C GLN A 520 -36.92 13.82 -28.70
N ALA A 521 -37.91 14.49 -29.29
CA ALA A 521 -39.34 14.14 -29.36
C ALA A 521 -39.83 13.08 -28.35
N LYS A 522 -40.49 13.54 -27.26
CA LYS A 522 -41.22 12.70 -26.28
C LYS A 522 -41.73 11.41 -26.94
N PRO A 523 -41.24 10.22 -26.52
CA PRO A 523 -41.55 8.99 -27.20
C PRO A 523 -43.06 8.80 -27.24
N SER A 524 -43.61 8.74 -28.44
CA SER A 524 -45.06 8.68 -28.62
C SER A 524 -45.66 7.41 -27.98
N LEU A 525 -44.86 6.35 -27.90
CA LEU A 525 -45.18 5.07 -27.26
C LEU A 525 -44.14 4.81 -26.17
N VAL A 526 -44.59 4.53 -24.94
CA VAL A 526 -43.73 4.29 -23.77
C VAL A 526 -44.02 2.93 -23.14
N ILE A 527 -43.03 2.37 -22.44
CA ILE A 527 -43.19 1.26 -21.52
C ILE A 527 -43.78 1.83 -20.23
N ASN A 528 -45.06 1.56 -20.00
CA ASN A 528 -45.83 2.12 -18.88
C ASN A 528 -45.66 1.29 -17.60
N GLU A 529 -45.77 -0.02 -17.74
CA GLU A 529 -45.77 -0.94 -16.61
C GLU A 529 -45.19 -2.31 -17.00
N VAL A 530 -44.43 -2.94 -16.11
CA VAL A 530 -43.88 -4.29 -16.33
C VAL A 530 -44.10 -5.16 -15.10
N MET A 531 -44.61 -6.37 -15.29
CA MET A 531 -44.76 -7.38 -14.24
C MET A 531 -43.75 -8.50 -14.43
N LEU A 532 -42.87 -8.67 -13.45
CA LEU A 532 -41.94 -9.78 -13.35
C LEU A 532 -42.44 -10.85 -12.39
N ALA A 533 -42.04 -12.10 -12.62
CA ALA A 533 -42.36 -13.23 -11.75
C ALA A 533 -43.86 -13.30 -11.44
N ASN A 534 -44.68 -13.08 -12.46
CA ASN A 534 -46.13 -13.02 -12.33
C ASN A 534 -46.70 -14.33 -11.79
N THR A 535 -47.48 -14.25 -10.71
CA THR A 535 -48.11 -15.41 -10.07
C THR A 535 -49.64 -15.43 -10.19
N SER A 536 -50.25 -14.31 -10.58
CA SER A 536 -51.67 -14.06 -10.29
C SER A 536 -52.46 -13.36 -11.40
N TYR A 537 -51.81 -12.60 -12.29
CA TYR A 537 -52.49 -11.71 -13.25
C TYR A 537 -52.39 -12.21 -14.70
N LEU A 538 -53.38 -11.89 -15.54
CA LEU A 538 -53.35 -12.15 -17.00
C LEU A 538 -53.00 -13.59 -17.41
N LYS A 539 -53.52 -14.61 -16.70
CA LYS A 539 -53.27 -16.04 -16.97
C LYS A 539 -53.49 -16.40 -18.45
N GLN A 540 -52.46 -16.89 -19.12
CA GLN A 540 -52.53 -17.37 -20.51
C GLN A 540 -52.39 -18.90 -20.54
N LYS A 541 -53.40 -19.59 -21.09
CA LYS A 541 -53.40 -21.06 -21.25
C LYS A 541 -52.98 -21.84 -19.99
N GLY A 542 -53.46 -21.42 -18.83
CA GLY A 542 -53.19 -22.09 -17.56
C GLY A 542 -51.90 -21.67 -16.85
N LYS A 543 -51.07 -20.79 -17.44
CA LYS A 543 -49.83 -20.28 -16.85
C LYS A 543 -49.84 -18.77 -16.65
N TYR A 544 -49.04 -18.30 -15.71
CA TYR A 544 -48.76 -16.89 -15.51
C TYR A 544 -47.37 -16.59 -16.10
N TYR A 545 -47.28 -15.49 -16.82
CA TYR A 545 -46.09 -15.05 -17.55
C TYR A 545 -45.82 -13.59 -17.22
N ASP A 546 -44.58 -13.17 -17.37
CA ASP A 546 -44.21 -11.76 -17.30
C ASP A 546 -44.95 -10.99 -18.40
N TRP A 547 -45.33 -9.75 -18.12
CA TRP A 547 -46.05 -8.93 -19.06
C TRP A 547 -45.58 -7.48 -19.05
N ILE A 548 -45.74 -6.84 -20.20
CA ILE A 548 -45.29 -5.49 -20.51
C ILE A 548 -46.52 -4.72 -20.97
N GLU A 549 -46.82 -3.60 -20.33
CA GLU A 549 -47.82 -2.65 -20.78
C GLU A 549 -47.14 -1.46 -21.46
N LEU A 550 -47.64 -1.14 -22.65
CA LEU A 550 -47.25 0.02 -23.42
C LEU A 550 -48.37 1.04 -23.39
N LEU A 551 -48.02 2.32 -23.28
CA LEU A 551 -48.97 3.42 -23.38
C LEU A 551 -48.60 4.30 -24.57
N ASN A 552 -49.61 4.64 -25.38
CA ASN A 552 -49.50 5.75 -26.30
C ASN A 552 -49.74 7.05 -25.53
N ASP A 553 -48.66 7.72 -25.13
CA ASP A 553 -48.69 8.98 -24.39
C ASP A 553 -48.64 10.21 -25.33
N SER A 554 -48.95 10.01 -26.60
CA SER A 554 -49.06 11.08 -27.58
C SER A 554 -50.52 11.50 -27.81
N GLY A 555 -50.69 12.67 -28.43
CA GLY A 555 -51.99 13.14 -28.91
C GLY A 555 -52.47 12.49 -30.21
N GLU A 556 -51.67 11.59 -30.81
CA GLU A 556 -51.92 11.00 -32.13
C GLU A 556 -52.09 9.48 -32.06
N ASN A 557 -52.63 8.88 -33.13
CA ASN A 557 -52.70 7.42 -33.24
C ASN A 557 -51.35 6.83 -33.67
N ILE A 558 -50.91 5.74 -33.03
CA ILE A 558 -49.63 5.08 -33.31
C ILE A 558 -49.86 3.73 -33.98
N ASN A 559 -49.11 3.43 -35.03
CA ASN A 559 -49.05 2.07 -35.58
C ASN A 559 -47.96 1.26 -34.86
N LEU A 560 -48.38 0.25 -34.10
CA LEU A 560 -47.47 -0.58 -33.31
C LEU A 560 -46.51 -1.42 -34.18
N SER A 561 -46.83 -1.73 -35.44
CA SER A 561 -45.90 -2.50 -36.30
C SER A 561 -44.57 -1.80 -36.59
N GLU A 562 -44.48 -0.50 -36.28
CA GLU A 562 -43.27 0.30 -36.44
C GLU A 562 -42.34 0.23 -35.22
N TYR A 563 -42.65 -0.62 -34.24
CA TYR A 563 -41.91 -0.75 -32.98
C TYR A 563 -41.51 -2.18 -32.65
N TYR A 564 -40.44 -2.32 -31.89
CA TYR A 564 -39.87 -3.58 -31.42
C TYR A 564 -39.61 -3.54 -29.93
N LEU A 565 -39.81 -4.67 -29.26
CA LEU A 565 -39.36 -4.90 -27.89
C LEU A 565 -38.13 -5.81 -27.88
N SER A 566 -37.19 -5.53 -26.99
CA SER A 566 -36.00 -6.35 -26.76
C SER A 566 -35.49 -6.25 -25.33
N ASP A 567 -35.09 -7.38 -24.76
CA ASP A 567 -34.32 -7.55 -23.52
C ASP A 567 -32.79 -7.48 -23.77
N ASP A 568 -32.35 -7.22 -25.01
CA ASP A 568 -30.94 -7.06 -25.37
C ASP A 568 -30.76 -5.87 -26.33
N GLN A 569 -30.09 -4.80 -25.88
CA GLN A 569 -29.84 -3.61 -26.68
C GLN A 569 -29.04 -3.90 -27.97
N LYS A 570 -28.22 -4.95 -28.00
CA LYS A 570 -27.43 -5.34 -29.18
C LYS A 570 -28.29 -6.05 -30.24
N ASP A 571 -29.50 -6.45 -29.88
CA ASP A 571 -30.49 -7.04 -30.78
C ASP A 571 -31.80 -6.24 -30.72
N PRO A 572 -31.87 -5.06 -31.37
CA PRO A 572 -33.03 -4.17 -31.28
C PRO A 572 -34.31 -4.73 -31.95
N PHE A 573 -34.20 -5.83 -32.70
CA PHE A 573 -35.29 -6.37 -33.54
C PHE A 573 -35.88 -7.70 -33.03
N ARG A 574 -35.68 -8.04 -31.74
CA ARG A 574 -36.10 -9.33 -31.15
C ARG A 574 -37.59 -9.62 -31.28
N TYR A 575 -38.45 -8.64 -31.04
CA TYR A 575 -39.90 -8.84 -31.14
C TYR A 575 -40.61 -7.63 -31.75
N GLN A 576 -41.06 -7.77 -32.99
CA GLN A 576 -41.92 -6.76 -33.61
C GLN A 576 -43.30 -6.76 -32.93
N LEU A 577 -43.78 -5.59 -32.55
CA LEU A 577 -45.13 -5.44 -32.02
C LEU A 577 -46.19 -5.74 -33.10
N PRO A 578 -47.40 -6.16 -32.70
CA PRO A 578 -48.44 -6.56 -33.65
C PRO A 578 -48.87 -5.40 -34.55
N ASN A 579 -49.29 -5.72 -35.78
CA ASN A 579 -49.90 -4.74 -36.68
C ASN A 579 -51.26 -4.28 -36.14
N LYS A 580 -51.22 -3.23 -35.33
CA LYS A 580 -52.37 -2.65 -34.63
C LYS A 580 -52.15 -1.15 -34.46
N THR A 581 -53.20 -0.37 -34.75
CA THR A 581 -53.23 1.06 -34.42
C THR A 581 -53.66 1.24 -32.97
N LEU A 582 -52.82 1.88 -32.16
CA LEU A 582 -53.08 2.26 -30.78
C LEU A 582 -53.51 3.73 -30.74
N LYS A 583 -54.71 4.02 -30.23
CA LYS A 583 -55.22 5.40 -30.13
C LYS A 583 -54.42 6.22 -29.12
N ALA A 584 -54.46 7.54 -29.23
CA ALA A 584 -53.95 8.46 -28.21
C ALA A 584 -54.50 8.09 -26.82
N GLY A 585 -53.62 8.00 -25.82
CA GLY A 585 -53.93 7.52 -24.47
C GLY A 585 -54.27 6.02 -24.36
N GLY A 586 -54.17 5.26 -25.45
CA GLY A 586 -54.47 3.83 -25.48
C GLY A 586 -53.32 2.99 -24.93
N MET A 587 -53.65 1.84 -24.34
CA MET A 587 -52.67 0.88 -23.80
C MET A 587 -52.64 -0.45 -24.56
N GLN A 588 -51.48 -1.09 -24.60
CA GLN A 588 -51.26 -2.41 -25.19
C GLN A 588 -50.42 -3.29 -24.26
N VAL A 589 -50.95 -4.45 -23.87
CA VAL A 589 -50.20 -5.44 -23.11
C VAL A 589 -49.55 -6.49 -24.03
N VAL A 590 -48.30 -6.86 -23.76
CA VAL A 590 -47.53 -7.92 -24.42
C VAL A 590 -47.04 -8.92 -23.37
N ILE A 591 -47.18 -10.21 -23.65
CA ILE A 591 -46.78 -11.28 -22.73
C ILE A 591 -45.37 -11.77 -23.08
N ALA A 592 -44.40 -11.62 -22.18
CA ALA A 592 -43.02 -12.07 -22.35
C ALA A 592 -42.88 -13.57 -22.01
N SER A 593 -43.42 -14.41 -22.89
CA SER A 593 -43.53 -15.85 -22.62
C SER A 593 -42.33 -16.70 -23.02
N GLY A 594 -41.43 -16.16 -23.85
CA GLY A 594 -40.38 -16.92 -24.52
C GLY A 594 -40.86 -17.71 -25.73
N ASN A 595 -42.08 -17.47 -26.23
CA ASN A 595 -42.65 -18.24 -27.34
C ASN A 595 -43.73 -17.46 -28.11
N VAL A 596 -43.35 -16.92 -29.27
CA VAL A 596 -44.24 -16.15 -30.17
C VAL A 596 -45.40 -16.96 -30.76
N ALA A 597 -45.30 -18.30 -30.79
CA ALA A 597 -46.36 -19.16 -31.33
C ALA A 597 -47.51 -19.40 -30.33
N LEU A 598 -47.39 -18.95 -29.09
CA LEU A 598 -48.48 -19.05 -28.12
C LEU A 598 -49.61 -18.09 -28.49
N THR A 599 -50.75 -18.67 -28.87
CA THR A 599 -52.00 -17.91 -29.06
C THR A 599 -52.70 -17.64 -27.73
N GLY A 600 -53.31 -16.46 -27.58
CA GLY A 600 -53.95 -16.02 -26.34
C GLY A 600 -54.71 -14.70 -26.52
N THR A 601 -55.19 -14.12 -25.42
CA THR A 601 -55.87 -12.81 -25.43
C THR A 601 -54.92 -11.66 -25.78
N PHE A 602 -53.63 -11.84 -25.47
CA PHE A 602 -52.58 -10.86 -25.68
C PHE A 602 -51.51 -11.43 -26.62
N PRO A 603 -50.79 -10.56 -27.36
CA PRO A 603 -49.63 -10.96 -28.14
C PRO A 603 -48.50 -11.49 -27.24
N HIS A 604 -47.76 -12.49 -27.71
CA HIS A 604 -46.68 -13.15 -26.97
C HIS A 604 -45.32 -12.85 -27.58
N ALA A 605 -44.40 -12.28 -26.80
CA ALA A 605 -43.01 -12.08 -27.18
C ALA A 605 -42.19 -13.37 -27.07
N GLY A 606 -41.14 -13.45 -27.90
CA GLY A 606 -40.23 -14.60 -28.04
C GLY A 606 -39.17 -14.71 -26.95
N PHE A 607 -39.16 -13.80 -25.98
CA PHE A 607 -38.23 -13.76 -24.85
C PHE A 607 -38.99 -13.74 -23.52
N ARG A 608 -38.25 -13.97 -22.43
CA ARG A 608 -38.69 -13.84 -21.04
C ARG A 608 -37.95 -12.69 -20.41
N LEU A 609 -38.46 -12.20 -19.28
CA LEU A 609 -37.81 -11.11 -18.55
C LEU A 609 -37.09 -11.67 -17.33
N GLY A 610 -35.87 -11.20 -17.12
CA GLY A 610 -35.03 -11.48 -15.96
C GLY A 610 -34.92 -10.27 -15.03
N LEU A 611 -34.61 -10.56 -13.76
CA LEU A 611 -34.24 -9.54 -12.80
C LEU A 611 -32.87 -8.94 -13.17
N GLY A 612 -32.76 -7.61 -13.17
CA GLY A 612 -31.54 -6.89 -13.50
C GLY A 612 -31.34 -6.62 -15.00
N GLU A 613 -32.23 -7.12 -15.86
CA GLU A 613 -32.22 -6.83 -17.30
C GLU A 613 -32.82 -5.45 -17.59
N VAL A 614 -32.50 -4.90 -18.76
CA VAL A 614 -33.15 -3.68 -19.27
C VAL A 614 -34.06 -4.09 -20.42
N LEU A 615 -35.34 -3.74 -20.31
CA LEU A 615 -36.28 -3.88 -21.40
C LEU A 615 -36.25 -2.60 -22.24
N HIS A 616 -36.04 -2.76 -23.54
CA HIS A 616 -35.95 -1.68 -24.50
C HIS A 616 -37.14 -1.70 -25.47
N LEU A 617 -37.57 -0.52 -25.88
CA LEU A 617 -38.52 -0.27 -26.96
C LEU A 617 -37.77 0.47 -28.07
N PHE A 618 -37.80 -0.06 -29.28
CA PHE A 618 -37.15 0.52 -30.46
C PHE A 618 -38.16 0.87 -31.54
N ARG A 619 -37.82 1.81 -32.42
CA ARG A 619 -38.46 1.96 -33.73
C ARG A 619 -37.89 0.96 -34.73
N LYS A 620 -38.62 0.75 -35.82
CA LYS A 620 -38.25 -0.12 -36.93
C LYS A 620 -36.96 0.27 -37.65
N ASP A 621 -36.50 1.51 -37.50
CA ASP A 621 -35.19 1.96 -37.98
C ASP A 621 -34.03 1.68 -37.00
N GLY A 622 -34.33 1.07 -35.83
CA GLY A 622 -33.35 0.76 -34.78
C GLY A 622 -33.18 1.86 -33.74
N THR A 623 -33.88 2.99 -33.85
CA THR A 623 -33.81 4.08 -32.86
C THR A 623 -34.39 3.63 -31.52
N LEU A 624 -33.63 3.79 -30.43
CA LEU A 624 -34.14 3.55 -29.08
C LEU A 624 -35.22 4.59 -28.75
N VAL A 625 -36.40 4.12 -28.35
CA VAL A 625 -37.58 4.94 -28.02
C VAL A 625 -37.71 5.09 -26.52
N ASP A 626 -37.57 3.98 -25.80
CA ASP A 626 -37.76 3.93 -24.35
C ASP A 626 -37.02 2.73 -23.76
N SER A 627 -36.69 2.78 -22.47
CA SER A 627 -36.14 1.63 -21.76
C SER A 627 -36.50 1.65 -20.27
N ILE A 628 -36.61 0.46 -19.68
CA ILE A 628 -36.86 0.31 -18.24
C ILE A 628 -35.95 -0.78 -17.66
N LEU A 629 -35.21 -0.44 -16.60
CA LEU A 629 -34.47 -1.40 -15.79
C LEU A 629 -35.45 -2.20 -14.92
N LEU A 630 -35.32 -3.51 -14.99
CA LEU A 630 -36.17 -4.48 -14.30
C LEU A 630 -35.58 -4.77 -12.92
N VAL A 631 -36.11 -4.11 -11.88
CA VAL A 631 -35.60 -4.21 -10.50
C VAL A 631 -36.46 -5.14 -9.63
N GLU A 632 -35.95 -5.53 -8.46
CA GLU A 632 -36.59 -6.56 -7.64
C GLU A 632 -37.84 -6.02 -6.92
N TYR A 633 -38.97 -6.68 -7.15
CA TYR A 633 -40.23 -6.45 -6.43
C TYR A 633 -40.77 -7.79 -5.89
N PRO A 634 -41.63 -7.76 -4.85
CA PRO A 634 -42.34 -8.95 -4.39
C PRO A 634 -43.04 -9.68 -5.55
N LYS A 635 -43.04 -11.01 -5.52
CA LYS A 635 -43.66 -11.84 -6.58
C LYS A 635 -45.11 -11.44 -6.79
N GLY A 636 -45.47 -11.15 -8.05
CA GLY A 636 -46.84 -10.74 -8.42
C GLY A 636 -47.12 -9.25 -8.27
N THR A 637 -46.08 -8.41 -8.15
CA THR A 637 -46.17 -6.95 -8.19
C THR A 637 -45.57 -6.42 -9.49
N SER A 638 -46.20 -5.41 -10.09
CA SER A 638 -45.70 -4.71 -11.26
C SER A 638 -44.93 -3.45 -10.90
N GLN A 639 -43.99 -3.09 -11.78
CA GLN A 639 -43.27 -1.83 -11.80
C GLN A 639 -43.96 -0.89 -12.80
N GLY A 640 -44.76 0.04 -12.30
CA GLY A 640 -45.38 1.11 -13.09
C GLY A 640 -44.60 2.42 -13.01
N ARG A 641 -44.73 3.26 -14.03
CA ARG A 641 -44.28 4.66 -13.98
C ARG A 641 -45.44 5.54 -13.48
N GLU A 642 -45.22 6.34 -12.45
CA GLU A 642 -46.16 7.43 -12.11
C GLU A 642 -46.09 8.47 -13.23
N GLN A 643 -47.23 8.79 -13.83
CA GLN A 643 -47.37 9.90 -14.78
C GLN A 643 -47.94 11.13 -14.09
#